data_AF-A0A2X1R9X8-F1
#
_entry.id   AF-A0A2X1R9X8-F1
#
_cell.length_a   1.000
_cell.length_b   1.000
_cell.length_c   1.000
_cell.angle_alpha   90.00
_cell.angle_beta   90.00
_cell.angle_gamma   90.00
#
_symmetry.space_group_name_H-M   'P 1'
#
loop_
_entity.id
_entity.type
_entity.pdbx_description
1 polymer ?
#
loop_
_entity_poly.entity_id
_entity_poly.type
_entity_poly.pdbx_seq_one_letter_code
_entity_poly.pdbx_strand_id
1 'polypeptide(L)'
;MVYLSDDYAHPLSDALEKITHSLCTLEFQDHRPLYDWFINNLPVPAKPVQTEFARLNLSHTVTSKRKLRELVEKKVVTGWDDPRLPTLRGMRKRGYPPAALRQFCEIIGISRSDSVIDMSLLEECVRDELNKTAKRALCVVEPLKVIIENYPEGRVEKLEAPFHPQDPQAGNRILPFSREIYIERSDFMEDPPKKYFRLSPGAEVRLRHAYVIRCTEVVHDEQGNIRELRCTYDEDTLGKNPADRKIKGVIHWVSCEQAHPVTIYQFDRLFNDANPAREEDFLQFLNHDSLQVQQAFCEPSLAKQSLEEVFQFERLGYYCVNQLNNDKVSAFHRVVGLKDTWGKWVKGAGMLNLYNSLTRKKEPFKPMQPGKIGMYVCGITVYDRCHLGHARSMVCFDVIVRFLRSQGYEVTYVRNITDIDDKIIVRANERGVSINDLTSQYIKAMHDDASALNILPPDIEPRATGHIDSIIKLIQRLIDTDHAYVSDNGDVCYQVDSFKNYGKLSHKDLEGLMAGARIEVVKEKRSPLDFVLWKKAKPGEPSWPSPWGEGRPGWHIECSAMAMHELGEQFDIHGGGLDLQFPHHENEIAQSEAASGKNFANYWLHVGMLQVNNEKMAKSVGNFLLLKTYYDSIIRKLFAIFC
;
A
#
# COMPACT_ATOMS: atom_id res chain seq x y z
N MET A 1 42.26 -9.81 29.37
CA MET A 1 41.25 -8.73 29.50
C MET A 1 39.90 -9.39 29.71
N VAL A 2 39.08 -8.88 30.62
CA VAL A 2 37.70 -9.31 30.81
C VAL A 2 36.82 -8.20 30.21
N TYR A 3 35.89 -8.57 29.32
CA TYR A 3 34.92 -7.66 28.71
C TYR A 3 33.53 -7.97 29.26
N LEU A 4 32.70 -6.94 29.38
CA LEU A 4 31.30 -7.07 29.79
C LEU A 4 30.45 -7.47 28.58
N SER A 5 29.37 -8.21 28.82
CA SER A 5 28.35 -8.47 27.79
C SER A 5 27.51 -7.22 27.54
N ASP A 6 26.90 -7.13 26.36
CA ASP A 6 25.98 -6.04 26.01
C ASP A 6 24.82 -5.93 27.01
N ASP A 7 24.23 -7.06 27.42
CA ASP A 7 23.14 -7.12 28.40
C ASP A 7 23.50 -6.56 29.78
N TYR A 8 24.78 -6.61 30.14
CA TYR A 8 25.26 -6.03 31.40
C TYR A 8 25.64 -4.56 31.22
N ALA A 9 26.33 -4.22 30.12
CA ALA A 9 26.84 -2.88 29.89
C ALA A 9 25.73 -1.87 29.54
N HIS A 10 24.76 -2.26 28.72
CA HIS A 10 23.72 -1.37 28.20
C HIS A 10 22.87 -0.69 29.30
N PRO A 11 22.18 -1.41 30.21
CA PRO A 11 21.39 -0.77 31.27
C PRO A 11 22.23 0.11 32.20
N LEU A 12 23.48 -0.28 32.47
CA LEU A 12 24.38 0.50 33.31
C LEU A 12 24.84 1.78 32.63
N SER A 13 25.19 1.73 31.34
CA SER A 13 25.52 2.91 30.55
C SER A 13 24.34 3.89 30.52
N ASP A 14 23.13 3.41 30.21
CA ASP A 14 21.93 4.27 30.18
C ASP A 14 21.68 4.94 31.53
N ALA A 15 21.84 4.19 32.63
CA ALA A 15 21.64 4.74 33.96
C ALA A 15 22.72 5.77 34.34
N LEU A 16 23.99 5.49 34.03
CA LEU A 16 25.11 6.40 34.28
C LEU A 16 24.98 7.71 33.49
N GLU A 17 24.53 7.62 32.25
CA GLU A 17 24.27 8.77 31.37
C GLU A 17 22.93 9.46 31.64
N LYS A 18 22.12 8.91 32.55
CA LYS A 18 20.80 9.42 32.95
C LYS A 18 19.82 9.49 31.78
N ILE A 19 19.86 8.49 30.90
CA ILE A 19 18.89 8.32 29.83
C ILE A 19 17.49 8.18 30.43
N THR A 20 16.50 8.78 29.78
CA THR A 20 15.08 8.65 30.18
C THR A 20 14.38 7.54 29.39
N HIS A 21 14.58 7.53 28.08
CA HIS A 21 13.99 6.57 27.16
C HIS A 21 15.12 5.91 26.35
N SER A 22 15.39 4.65 26.65
CA SER A 22 16.32 3.83 25.88
C SER A 22 15.56 3.20 24.72
N LEU A 23 15.79 3.69 23.50
CA LEU A 23 15.07 3.27 22.30
C LEU A 23 15.88 2.22 21.54
N CYS A 24 15.36 1.00 21.43
CA CYS A 24 16.01 -0.10 20.72
C CYS A 24 15.04 -0.81 19.76
N THR A 25 15.52 -1.79 19.01
CA THR A 25 14.66 -2.53 18.07
C THR A 25 14.02 -3.75 18.74
N LEU A 26 12.93 -4.27 18.14
CA LEU A 26 12.17 -5.41 18.69
C LEU A 26 13.02 -6.65 18.97
N GLU A 27 14.17 -6.82 18.31
CA GLU A 27 15.13 -7.89 18.60
C GLU A 27 15.60 -7.93 20.07
N PHE A 28 15.52 -6.82 20.80
CA PHE A 28 15.91 -6.73 22.22
C PHE A 28 14.72 -6.78 23.20
N GLN A 29 13.51 -7.08 22.71
CA GLN A 29 12.33 -7.13 23.56
C GLN A 29 12.46 -8.18 24.67
N ASP A 30 12.97 -9.38 24.33
CA ASP A 30 13.16 -10.48 25.29
C ASP A 30 14.33 -10.22 26.26
N HIS A 31 15.17 -9.22 25.96
CA HIS A 31 16.27 -8.78 26.83
C HIS A 31 15.80 -7.77 27.89
N ARG A 32 14.64 -7.13 27.71
CA ARG A 32 14.12 -6.12 28.64
C ARG A 32 14.00 -6.61 30.09
N PRO A 33 13.47 -7.83 30.38
CA PRO A 33 13.38 -8.29 31.76
C PRO A 33 14.74 -8.31 32.47
N LEU A 34 15.82 -8.61 31.74
CA LEU A 34 17.19 -8.58 32.27
C LEU A 34 17.71 -7.14 32.41
N TYR A 35 17.43 -6.27 31.44
CA TYR A 35 17.69 -4.82 31.53
C TYR A 35 17.07 -4.24 32.81
N ASP A 36 15.78 -4.46 33.02
CA ASP A 36 15.02 -3.98 34.18
C ASP A 36 15.54 -4.59 35.49
N TRP A 37 16.00 -5.86 35.45
CA TRP A 37 16.61 -6.48 36.61
C TRP A 37 17.87 -5.72 37.04
N PHE A 38 18.78 -5.36 36.13
CA PHE A 38 19.98 -4.58 36.49
C PHE A 38 19.62 -3.20 37.04
N ILE A 39 18.68 -2.48 36.40
CA ILE A 39 18.24 -1.16 36.86
C ILE A 39 17.61 -1.22 38.26
N ASN A 40 16.89 -2.30 38.58
CA ASN A 40 16.21 -2.43 39.87
C ASN A 40 17.10 -2.97 41.01
N ASN A 41 18.15 -3.74 40.68
CA ASN A 41 18.96 -4.44 41.69
C ASN A 41 20.34 -3.83 41.93
N LEU A 42 20.79 -2.90 41.08
CA LEU A 42 22.09 -2.24 41.24
C LEU A 42 21.93 -0.79 41.73
N PRO A 43 22.92 -0.25 42.47
CA PRO A 43 22.90 1.12 42.95
C PRO A 43 23.21 2.10 41.79
N VAL A 44 22.26 2.26 40.88
CA VAL A 44 22.40 3.10 39.69
C VAL A 44 21.88 4.54 39.92
N PRO A 45 22.45 5.56 39.25
CA PRO A 45 22.09 6.96 39.51
C PRO A 45 20.82 7.44 38.79
N ALA A 46 20.23 6.63 37.90
CA ALA A 46 18.97 6.89 37.22
C ALA A 46 18.25 5.58 36.86
N LYS A 47 16.96 5.65 36.52
CA LYS A 47 16.12 4.52 36.12
C LYS A 47 15.57 4.73 34.69
N PRO A 48 16.38 4.49 33.64
CA PRO A 48 15.94 4.55 32.25
C PRO A 48 14.84 3.51 31.96
N VAL A 49 13.99 3.81 30.97
CA VAL A 49 12.96 2.87 30.49
C VAL A 49 13.27 2.45 29.06
N GLN A 50 13.43 1.15 28.84
CA GLN A 50 13.58 0.59 27.49
C GLN A 50 12.25 0.56 26.75
N THR A 51 12.25 1.02 25.50
CA THR A 51 11.11 0.97 24.58
C THR A 51 11.58 0.55 23.20
N GLU A 52 10.89 -0.43 22.62
CA GLU A 52 11.26 -1.02 21.33
C GLU A 52 10.37 -0.52 20.20
N PHE A 53 10.95 -0.47 19.01
CA PHE A 53 10.26 -0.23 17.75
C PHE A 53 10.71 -1.25 16.68
N ALA A 54 9.86 -1.48 15.69
CA ALA A 54 10.17 -2.35 14.57
C ALA A 54 11.31 -1.76 13.73
N ARG A 55 12.25 -2.62 13.33
CA ARG A 55 13.37 -2.16 12.50
C ARG A 55 12.90 -1.84 11.08
N LEU A 56 13.60 -0.92 10.41
CA LEU A 56 13.36 -0.66 8.99
C LEU A 56 13.81 -1.86 8.14
N ASN A 57 12.87 -2.46 7.41
CA ASN A 57 13.15 -3.35 6.30
C ASN A 57 12.71 -2.67 5.01
N LEU A 58 13.63 -2.48 4.07
CA LEU A 58 13.37 -1.82 2.78
C LEU A 58 13.39 -2.87 1.67
N SER A 59 12.42 -2.78 0.76
CA SER A 59 12.31 -3.74 -0.34
C SER A 59 13.50 -3.66 -1.30
N HIS A 60 13.76 -4.75 -2.03
CA HIS A 60 14.85 -4.84 -3.04
C HIS A 60 16.25 -4.56 -2.49
N THR A 61 16.44 -4.68 -1.18
CA THR A 61 17.73 -4.50 -0.52
C THR A 61 17.82 -5.35 0.76
N VAL A 62 18.98 -5.32 1.41
CA VAL A 62 19.24 -6.01 2.69
C VAL A 62 19.87 -5.04 3.67
N THR A 63 19.38 -5.01 4.91
CA THR A 63 19.93 -4.14 5.99
C THR A 63 20.74 -4.91 7.03
N SER A 64 20.68 -6.26 7.01
CA SER A 64 21.45 -7.12 7.91
C SER A 64 22.96 -6.92 7.70
N LYS A 65 23.68 -6.63 8.79
CA LYS A 65 25.15 -6.49 8.78
C LYS A 65 25.86 -7.73 8.22
N ARG A 66 25.35 -8.95 8.53
CA ARG A 66 25.89 -10.21 8.01
C ARG A 66 25.80 -10.26 6.48
N LYS A 67 24.61 -9.99 5.93
CA LYS A 67 24.34 -10.04 4.49
C LYS A 67 25.06 -8.91 3.73
N LEU A 68 25.10 -7.70 4.28
CA LEU A 68 25.87 -6.59 3.71
C LEU A 68 27.37 -6.89 3.68
N ARG A 69 27.93 -7.46 4.75
CA ARG A 69 29.33 -7.88 4.79
C ARG A 69 29.62 -8.93 3.71
N GLU A 70 28.72 -9.90 3.55
CA GLU A 70 28.85 -10.94 2.52
C GLU A 70 28.89 -10.36 1.10
N LEU A 71 28.05 -9.36 0.78
CA LEU A 71 28.08 -8.68 -0.52
C LEU A 71 29.43 -8.01 -0.80
N VAL A 72 30.04 -7.40 0.22
CA VAL A 72 31.35 -6.73 0.12
C VAL A 72 32.48 -7.76 0.00
N GLU A 73 32.51 -8.77 0.87
CA GLU A 73 33.55 -9.80 0.89
C GLU A 73 33.55 -10.64 -0.39
N LYS A 74 32.37 -10.96 -0.93
CA LYS A 74 32.20 -11.66 -2.21
C LYS A 74 32.38 -10.75 -3.44
N LYS A 75 32.68 -9.46 -3.25
CA LYS A 75 32.89 -8.47 -4.32
C LYS A 75 31.71 -8.33 -5.29
N VAL A 76 30.49 -8.55 -4.81
CA VAL A 76 29.25 -8.25 -5.56
C VAL A 76 29.10 -6.73 -5.74
N VAL A 77 29.59 -5.97 -4.75
CA VAL A 77 29.64 -4.51 -4.70
C VAL A 77 31.08 -4.03 -4.50
N THR A 78 31.38 -2.78 -4.85
CA THR A 78 32.75 -2.24 -4.81
C THR A 78 33.27 -1.97 -3.40
N GLY A 79 32.37 -1.86 -2.42
CA GLY A 79 32.71 -1.55 -1.02
C GLY A 79 31.49 -1.11 -0.22
N TRP A 80 31.71 -0.72 1.04
CA TRP A 80 30.65 -0.24 1.95
C TRP A 80 30.01 1.08 1.52
N ASP A 81 30.67 1.83 0.64
CA ASP A 81 30.18 3.07 0.04
C ASP A 81 29.65 2.86 -1.39
N ASP A 82 29.47 1.62 -1.85
CA ASP A 82 28.88 1.36 -3.17
C ASP A 82 27.47 1.99 -3.26
N PRO A 83 27.17 2.79 -4.30
CA PRO A 83 25.89 3.48 -4.45
C PRO A 83 24.64 2.58 -4.58
N ARG A 84 24.81 1.25 -4.66
CA ARG A 84 23.73 0.26 -4.63
C ARG A 84 23.40 -0.26 -3.23
N LEU A 85 24.26 0.02 -2.25
CA LEU A 85 24.03 -0.40 -0.86
C LEU A 85 23.16 0.59 -0.09
N PRO A 86 22.32 0.10 0.85
CA PRO A 86 21.50 0.95 1.71
C PRO A 86 22.28 1.54 2.89
N THR A 87 23.61 1.62 2.80
CA THR A 87 24.43 2.27 3.82
C THR A 87 24.33 3.78 3.67
N LEU A 88 24.42 4.54 4.77
CA LEU A 88 24.41 6.00 4.67
C LEU A 88 25.55 6.54 3.78
N ARG A 89 26.70 5.87 3.76
CA ARG A 89 27.82 6.19 2.84
C ARG A 89 27.47 5.90 1.39
N GLY A 90 26.86 4.75 1.11
CA GLY A 90 26.38 4.38 -0.22
C GLY A 90 25.33 5.35 -0.73
N MET A 91 24.30 5.65 0.07
CA MET A 91 23.25 6.61 -0.24
C MET A 91 23.79 8.04 -0.44
N ARG A 92 24.72 8.50 0.41
CA ARG A 92 25.39 9.80 0.23
C ARG A 92 26.15 9.83 -1.10
N LYS A 93 27.00 8.82 -1.33
CA LYS A 93 27.77 8.72 -2.58
C LYS A 93 26.84 8.66 -3.79
N ARG A 94 25.71 7.94 -3.69
CA ARG A 94 24.64 7.85 -4.69
C ARG A 94 24.00 9.19 -5.03
N GLY A 95 24.15 10.22 -4.17
CA GLY A 95 23.54 11.54 -4.36
C GLY A 95 22.21 11.73 -3.64
N TYR A 96 21.88 10.90 -2.64
CA TYR A 96 20.63 11.07 -1.87
C TYR A 96 20.75 12.25 -0.90
N PRO A 97 19.85 13.25 -0.99
CA PRO A 97 19.87 14.38 -0.06
C PRO A 97 19.56 13.92 1.38
N PRO A 98 20.27 14.44 2.40
CA PRO A 98 19.93 14.16 3.80
C PRO A 98 18.49 14.57 4.16
N ALA A 99 17.95 15.61 3.53
CA ALA A 99 16.57 16.05 3.73
C ALA A 99 15.55 14.99 3.26
N ALA A 100 15.80 14.35 2.12
CA ALA A 100 14.97 13.26 1.61
C ALA A 100 14.96 12.04 2.56
N LEU A 101 16.12 11.69 3.15
CA LEU A 101 16.19 10.60 4.12
C LEU A 101 15.39 10.89 5.40
N ARG A 102 15.45 12.13 5.90
CA ARG A 102 14.65 12.54 7.06
C ARG A 102 13.16 12.53 6.76
N GLN A 103 12.77 13.07 5.60
CA GLN A 103 11.38 13.04 5.13
C GLN A 103 10.88 11.60 5.00
N PHE A 104 11.68 10.70 4.43
CA PHE A 104 11.35 9.28 4.34
C PHE A 104 11.09 8.67 5.72
N CYS A 105 11.99 8.89 6.69
CA CYS A 105 11.80 8.42 8.07
C CYS A 105 10.52 8.98 8.72
N GLU A 106 10.16 10.23 8.44
CA GLU A 106 8.95 10.84 8.98
C GLU A 106 7.67 10.28 8.35
N ILE A 107 7.68 9.98 7.05
CA ILE A 107 6.53 9.40 6.35
C ILE A 107 6.26 7.95 6.82
N ILE A 108 7.30 7.14 6.98
CA ILE A 108 7.11 5.73 7.39
C ILE A 108 6.68 5.60 8.86
N GLY A 109 6.97 6.62 9.67
CA GLY A 109 6.67 6.63 11.09
C GLY A 109 7.44 5.58 11.89
N ILE A 110 7.01 5.40 13.15
CA ILE A 110 7.59 4.43 14.08
C ILE A 110 6.44 3.56 14.59
N SER A 111 6.58 2.25 14.45
CA SER A 111 5.59 1.28 14.91
C SER A 111 6.28 0.11 15.62
N ARG A 112 5.49 -0.76 16.26
CA ARG A 112 5.97 -2.04 16.82
C ARG A 112 5.64 -3.23 15.92
N SER A 113 5.26 -2.99 14.66
CA SER A 113 4.90 -4.04 13.71
C SER A 113 5.93 -4.10 12.60
N ASP A 114 6.51 -5.28 12.39
CA ASP A 114 7.44 -5.50 11.28
C ASP A 114 6.73 -5.34 9.93
N SER A 115 7.32 -4.54 9.05
CA SER A 115 6.85 -4.36 7.68
C SER A 115 8.03 -4.17 6.73
N VAL A 116 7.81 -4.49 5.46
CA VAL A 116 8.75 -4.19 4.37
C VAL A 116 8.25 -2.95 3.66
N ILE A 117 9.00 -1.86 3.77
CA ILE A 117 8.70 -0.60 3.11
C ILE A 117 9.15 -0.66 1.66
N ASP A 118 8.32 -0.16 0.74
CA ASP A 118 8.66 -0.11 -0.68
C ASP A 118 9.80 0.90 -0.95
N MET A 119 10.80 0.49 -1.75
CA MET A 119 11.94 1.33 -2.14
C MET A 119 11.49 2.56 -2.93
N SER A 120 10.36 2.44 -3.63
CA SER A 120 9.78 3.50 -4.45
C SER A 120 9.42 4.73 -3.62
N LEU A 121 9.07 4.55 -2.34
CA LEU A 121 8.78 5.64 -1.41
C LEU A 121 10.04 6.43 -1.04
N LEU A 122 11.17 5.74 -0.79
CA LEU A 122 12.45 6.39 -0.57
C LEU A 122 12.90 7.15 -1.82
N GLU A 123 12.81 6.50 -2.98
CA GLU A 123 13.12 7.11 -4.28
C GLU A 123 12.22 8.33 -4.58
N GLU A 124 10.98 8.34 -4.07
CA GLU A 124 10.06 9.47 -4.18
C GLU A 124 10.48 10.66 -3.33
N CYS A 125 10.84 10.43 -2.06
CA CYS A 125 11.39 11.48 -1.21
C CYS A 125 12.64 12.11 -1.85
N VAL A 126 13.49 11.29 -2.48
CA VAL A 126 14.69 11.76 -3.20
C VAL A 126 14.32 12.57 -4.44
N ARG A 127 13.37 12.09 -5.25
CA ARG A 127 12.86 12.82 -6.43
C ARG A 127 12.26 14.17 -6.04
N ASP A 128 11.45 14.22 -5.01
CA ASP A 128 10.77 15.43 -4.55
C ASP A 128 11.74 16.51 -4.08
N GLU A 129 12.77 16.11 -3.33
CA GLU A 129 13.79 17.04 -2.85
C GLU A 129 14.69 17.54 -3.99
N LEU A 130 15.13 16.64 -4.87
CA LEU A 130 15.97 17.00 -6.02
C LEU A 130 15.20 17.80 -7.06
N ASN A 131 13.89 17.61 -7.20
CA ASN A 131 13.07 18.41 -8.10
C ASN A 131 13.08 19.91 -7.72
N LYS A 132 13.22 20.22 -6.43
CA LYS A 132 13.28 21.59 -5.91
C LYS A 132 14.68 22.20 -5.97
N THR A 133 15.72 21.36 -5.87
CA THR A 133 17.10 21.81 -5.58
C THR A 133 18.07 21.62 -6.74
N ALA A 134 17.88 20.61 -7.60
CA ALA A 134 18.84 20.28 -8.65
C ALA A 134 18.70 21.19 -9.88
N LYS A 135 19.82 21.63 -10.45
CA LYS A 135 19.84 22.35 -11.73
C LYS A 135 19.51 21.39 -12.88
N ARG A 136 18.91 21.89 -13.96
CA ARG A 136 18.58 21.15 -15.17
C ARG A 136 19.70 21.29 -16.18
N ALA A 137 19.99 20.18 -16.86
CA ALA A 137 20.97 20.11 -17.93
C ALA A 137 20.55 19.08 -18.99
N LEU A 138 21.14 19.18 -20.17
CA LEU A 138 20.95 18.23 -21.27
C LEU A 138 22.12 17.25 -21.31
N CYS A 139 21.79 15.96 -21.40
CA CYS A 139 22.75 14.88 -21.58
C CYS A 139 22.11 13.82 -22.45
N VAL A 140 22.85 13.31 -23.42
CA VAL A 140 22.43 12.24 -24.31
C VAL A 140 23.24 10.99 -23.97
N VAL A 141 22.55 9.96 -23.50
CA VAL A 141 23.15 8.75 -22.94
C VAL A 141 23.32 7.64 -23.99
N GLU A 142 22.38 7.53 -24.94
CA GLU A 142 22.50 6.68 -26.12
C GLU A 142 22.52 7.54 -27.38
N PRO A 143 23.68 8.08 -27.80
CA PRO A 143 23.74 9.06 -28.87
C PRO A 143 23.35 8.48 -30.24
N LEU A 144 22.43 9.19 -30.90
CA LEU A 144 22.11 9.06 -32.31
C LEU A 144 22.39 10.40 -33.00
N LYS A 145 23.22 10.38 -34.05
CA LYS A 145 23.65 11.58 -34.77
C LYS A 145 22.52 12.09 -35.68
N VAL A 146 22.32 13.39 -35.67
CA VAL A 146 21.37 14.12 -36.53
C VAL A 146 22.11 15.24 -37.24
N ILE A 147 21.92 15.35 -38.56
CA ILE A 147 22.45 16.44 -39.38
C ILE A 147 21.29 17.30 -39.89
N ILE A 148 21.30 18.58 -39.52
CA ILE A 148 20.29 19.56 -39.91
C ILE A 148 20.70 20.22 -41.23
N GLU A 149 20.16 19.73 -42.34
CA GLU A 149 20.64 20.00 -43.69
C GLU A 149 20.53 21.46 -44.11
N ASN A 150 19.48 22.15 -43.69
CA ASN A 150 19.26 23.57 -43.97
C ASN A 150 19.87 24.52 -42.92
N TYR A 151 20.68 24.01 -41.98
CA TYR A 151 21.44 24.85 -41.06
C TYR A 151 22.88 25.05 -41.58
N PRO A 152 23.43 26.30 -41.60
CA PRO A 152 24.74 26.58 -42.18
C PRO A 152 25.88 25.80 -41.52
N GLU A 153 26.79 25.26 -42.34
CA GLU A 153 27.99 24.55 -41.88
C GLU A 153 28.93 25.51 -41.12
N GLY A 154 29.55 25.02 -40.03
CA GLY A 154 30.44 25.80 -39.17
C GLY A 154 29.76 26.88 -38.31
N ARG A 155 28.46 27.14 -38.48
CA ARG A 155 27.73 28.09 -37.63
C ARG A 155 27.41 27.45 -36.27
N VAL A 156 27.73 28.16 -35.20
CA VAL A 156 27.33 27.81 -33.83
C VAL A 156 26.54 28.97 -33.24
N GLU A 157 25.28 28.72 -32.88
CA GLU A 157 24.41 29.67 -32.19
C GLU A 157 24.42 29.38 -30.68
N LYS A 158 24.36 30.43 -29.87
CA LYS A 158 24.32 30.33 -28.40
C LYS A 158 22.90 30.56 -27.93
N LEU A 159 22.20 29.49 -27.60
CA LEU A 159 20.84 29.55 -27.06
C LEU A 159 20.90 29.69 -25.53
N GLU A 160 20.00 30.47 -24.94
CA GLU A 160 19.88 30.58 -23.49
C GLU A 160 18.76 29.69 -22.94
N ALA A 161 19.04 29.00 -21.84
CA ALA A 161 18.05 28.19 -21.13
C ALA A 161 18.17 28.36 -19.61
N PRO A 162 17.06 28.41 -18.86
CA PRO A 162 17.11 28.55 -17.40
C PRO A 162 17.62 27.26 -16.75
N PHE A 163 18.51 27.36 -15.76
CA PHE A 163 18.94 26.21 -14.97
C PHE A 163 17.79 25.58 -14.18
N HIS A 164 16.78 26.36 -13.79
CA HIS A 164 15.63 25.83 -13.06
C HIS A 164 14.34 26.51 -13.56
N PRO A 165 13.36 25.75 -14.08
CA PRO A 165 12.15 26.34 -14.66
C PRO A 165 11.24 27.03 -13.63
N GLN A 166 11.35 26.65 -12.36
CA GLN A 166 10.52 27.20 -11.27
C GLN A 166 11.29 28.15 -10.35
N ASP A 167 12.59 28.38 -10.61
CA ASP A 167 13.43 29.27 -9.79
C ASP A 167 14.16 30.29 -10.69
N PRO A 168 13.63 31.52 -10.80
CA PRO A 168 14.25 32.58 -11.57
C PRO A 168 15.65 32.98 -11.07
N GLN A 169 15.99 32.70 -9.80
CA GLN A 169 17.29 33.04 -9.21
C GLN A 169 18.38 32.02 -9.56
N ALA A 170 18.01 30.85 -10.10
CA ALA A 170 18.96 29.81 -10.51
C ALA A 170 19.83 30.21 -11.72
N GLY A 171 19.49 31.31 -12.41
CA GLY A 171 20.21 31.83 -13.56
C GLY A 171 20.01 31.01 -14.84
N ASN A 172 20.75 31.41 -15.88
CA ASN A 172 20.69 30.82 -17.22
C ASN A 172 21.99 30.09 -17.57
N ARG A 173 21.90 29.18 -18.54
CA ARG A 173 23.02 28.47 -19.16
C ARG A 173 22.97 28.62 -20.68
N ILE A 174 24.14 28.51 -21.29
CA ILE A 174 24.30 28.60 -22.74
C ILE A 174 24.32 27.19 -23.33
N LEU A 175 23.43 26.95 -24.29
CA LEU A 175 23.34 25.73 -25.09
C LEU A 175 23.84 26.02 -26.51
N PRO A 176 25.02 25.51 -26.92
CA PRO A 176 25.49 25.67 -28.29
C PRO A 176 24.61 24.82 -29.23
N PHE A 177 24.02 25.46 -30.24
CA PHE A 177 23.27 24.83 -31.31
C PHE A 177 24.07 24.89 -32.61
N SER A 178 24.20 23.76 -33.29
CA SER A 178 24.96 23.64 -34.53
C SER A 178 24.23 22.73 -35.51
N ARG A 179 24.80 22.59 -36.72
CA ARG A 179 24.31 21.70 -37.76
C ARG A 179 24.25 20.23 -37.32
N GLU A 180 25.17 19.79 -36.47
CA GLU A 180 25.30 18.40 -36.05
C GLU A 180 24.97 18.28 -34.57
N ILE A 181 23.95 17.47 -34.25
CA ILE A 181 23.52 17.24 -32.87
C ILE A 181 23.39 15.74 -32.58
N TYR A 182 23.50 15.39 -31.30
CA TYR A 182 23.07 14.10 -30.78
C TYR A 182 21.70 14.22 -30.13
N ILE A 183 20.88 13.20 -30.33
CA ILE A 183 19.63 12.93 -29.59
C ILE A 183 19.70 11.53 -28.99
N GLU A 184 18.76 11.17 -28.09
CA GLU A 184 18.67 9.77 -27.66
C GLU A 184 18.24 8.87 -28.82
N ARG A 185 18.85 7.70 -28.91
CA ARG A 185 18.43 6.65 -29.85
C ARG A 185 16.97 6.27 -29.66
N SER A 186 16.48 6.26 -28.42
CA SER A 186 15.07 5.97 -28.09
C SER A 186 14.08 7.07 -28.51
N ASP A 187 14.57 8.25 -28.89
CA ASP A 187 13.77 9.38 -29.39
C ASP A 187 13.53 9.35 -30.91
N PHE A 188 14.02 8.31 -31.60
CA PHE A 188 13.68 8.03 -32.98
C PHE A 188 13.10 6.61 -33.17
N MET A 189 12.12 6.48 -34.06
CA MET A 189 11.55 5.18 -34.45
C MET A 189 11.03 5.25 -35.89
N GLU A 190 11.44 4.30 -36.74
CA GLU A 190 11.02 4.26 -38.15
C GLU A 190 9.53 3.92 -38.31
N ASP A 191 9.06 2.92 -37.58
CA ASP A 191 7.65 2.51 -37.52
C ASP A 191 7.06 2.77 -36.13
N PRO A 192 6.65 4.03 -35.84
CA PRO A 192 6.20 4.41 -34.52
C PRO A 192 4.76 3.91 -34.23
N PRO A 193 4.48 3.39 -33.03
CA PRO A 193 3.10 3.13 -32.62
C PRO A 193 2.31 4.45 -32.49
N LYS A 194 0.97 4.40 -32.60
CA LYS A 194 0.08 5.58 -32.58
C LYS A 194 0.29 6.56 -31.41
N LYS A 195 0.83 6.10 -30.28
CA LYS A 195 1.09 6.91 -29.06
C LYS A 195 2.57 7.31 -28.90
N TYR A 196 3.34 7.28 -29.98
CA TYR A 196 4.71 7.78 -30.03
C TYR A 196 4.71 9.23 -30.52
N PHE A 197 5.31 10.12 -29.73
CA PHE A 197 5.29 11.57 -29.98
C PHE A 197 6.68 12.17 -30.20
N ARG A 198 7.69 11.33 -30.45
CA ARG A 198 9.06 11.78 -30.76
C ARG A 198 9.29 11.72 -32.27
N LEU A 199 10.54 11.61 -32.71
CA LEU A 199 10.91 11.72 -34.11
C LEU A 199 10.66 10.41 -34.86
N SER A 200 10.13 10.50 -36.06
CA SER A 200 9.97 9.40 -37.00
C SER A 200 10.10 9.94 -38.43
N PRO A 201 10.24 9.10 -39.47
CA PRO A 201 10.32 9.56 -40.85
C PRO A 201 9.16 10.51 -41.21
N GLY A 202 9.48 11.71 -41.71
CA GLY A 202 8.51 12.75 -42.07
C GLY A 202 7.85 13.49 -40.90
N ALA A 203 8.03 13.04 -39.66
CA ALA A 203 7.46 13.68 -38.47
C ALA A 203 8.36 14.78 -37.92
N GLU A 204 7.74 15.65 -37.12
CA GLU A 204 8.40 16.78 -36.47
C GLU A 204 8.45 16.62 -34.96
N VAL A 205 9.53 17.12 -34.36
CA VAL A 205 9.71 17.17 -32.90
C VAL A 205 10.38 18.49 -32.50
N ARG A 206 10.07 18.98 -31.31
CA ARG A 206 10.75 20.15 -30.75
C ARG A 206 12.03 19.71 -30.03
N LEU A 207 13.13 20.37 -30.34
CA LEU A 207 14.34 20.30 -29.54
C LEU A 207 14.18 21.17 -28.30
N ARG A 208 14.50 20.63 -27.13
CA ARG A 208 14.36 21.33 -25.85
C ARG A 208 15.17 22.64 -25.87
N HIS A 209 14.51 23.75 -25.54
CA HIS A 209 15.06 25.12 -25.57
C HIS A 209 15.56 25.59 -26.95
N ALA A 210 15.12 24.95 -28.04
CA ALA A 210 15.57 25.25 -29.39
C ALA A 210 14.42 25.12 -30.41
N TYR A 211 14.79 24.89 -31.67
CA TYR A 211 13.92 24.83 -32.84
C TYR A 211 13.12 23.51 -32.95
N VAL A 212 12.14 23.52 -33.84
CA VAL A 212 11.47 22.31 -34.33
C VAL A 212 12.26 21.73 -35.49
N ILE A 213 12.47 20.42 -35.48
CA ILE A 213 13.12 19.68 -36.58
C ILE A 213 12.16 18.65 -37.19
N ARG A 214 12.37 18.34 -38.47
CA ARG A 214 11.66 17.31 -39.23
C ARG A 214 12.66 16.31 -39.81
N CYS A 215 12.41 15.01 -39.62
CA CYS A 215 13.25 13.98 -40.23
C CYS A 215 12.92 13.81 -41.71
N THR A 216 13.92 14.01 -42.58
CA THR A 216 13.81 13.90 -44.04
C THR A 216 14.34 12.57 -44.56
N GLU A 217 15.40 12.04 -43.95
CA GLU A 217 16.05 10.79 -44.38
C GLU A 217 16.63 10.03 -43.18
N VAL A 218 16.67 8.70 -43.29
CA VAL A 218 17.28 7.79 -42.31
C VAL A 218 18.44 7.06 -42.98
N VAL A 219 19.64 7.27 -42.47
CA VAL A 219 20.87 6.65 -42.99
C VAL A 219 21.20 5.41 -42.17
N HIS A 220 21.28 4.27 -42.85
CA HIS A 220 21.61 2.98 -42.27
C HIS A 220 23.08 2.63 -42.49
N ASP A 221 23.64 1.81 -41.59
CA ASP A 221 24.92 1.15 -41.82
C ASP A 221 24.76 -0.14 -42.66
N GLU A 222 25.88 -0.80 -42.96
CA GLU A 222 25.92 -2.06 -43.74
C GLU A 222 25.16 -3.22 -43.07
N GLN A 223 24.86 -3.11 -41.77
CA GLN A 223 24.17 -4.10 -40.97
C GLN A 223 22.68 -3.78 -40.80
N GLY A 224 22.21 -2.67 -41.39
CA GLY A 224 20.84 -2.21 -41.30
C GLY A 224 20.52 -1.47 -40.00
N ASN A 225 21.50 -1.09 -39.18
CA ASN A 225 21.26 -0.26 -38.00
C ASN A 225 21.21 1.23 -38.37
N ILE A 226 20.40 2.00 -37.65
CA ILE A 226 20.31 3.45 -37.85
C ILE A 226 21.60 4.11 -37.37
N ARG A 227 22.34 4.68 -38.33
CA ARG A 227 23.61 5.36 -38.11
C ARG A 227 23.42 6.86 -37.88
N GLU A 228 22.61 7.49 -38.72
CA GLU A 228 22.45 8.95 -38.75
C GLU A 228 21.06 9.34 -39.30
N LEU A 229 20.52 10.46 -38.82
CA LEU A 229 19.29 11.05 -39.35
C LEU A 229 19.59 12.35 -40.09
N ARG A 230 19.01 12.53 -41.27
CA ARG A 230 18.93 13.84 -41.92
C ARG A 230 17.65 14.54 -41.51
N CYS A 231 17.77 15.80 -41.14
CA CYS A 231 16.64 16.60 -40.71
C CYS A 231 16.69 18.01 -41.32
N THR A 232 15.55 18.67 -41.37
CA THR A 232 15.47 20.12 -41.58
C THR A 232 14.94 20.80 -40.33
N TYR A 233 15.37 22.02 -40.03
CA TYR A 233 14.81 22.84 -38.95
C TYR A 233 13.89 23.94 -39.49
N ASP A 234 12.98 24.41 -38.64
CA ASP A 234 12.14 25.58 -38.88
C ASP A 234 12.69 26.79 -38.09
N GLU A 235 13.26 27.77 -38.80
CA GLU A 235 13.90 28.96 -38.20
C GLU A 235 12.94 29.84 -37.41
N ASP A 236 11.65 29.75 -37.69
CA ASP A 236 10.60 30.56 -37.08
C ASP A 236 10.06 29.96 -35.77
N THR A 237 10.70 28.92 -35.23
CA THR A 237 10.18 28.17 -34.07
C THR A 237 11.00 28.30 -32.79
N LEU A 238 12.02 29.16 -32.77
CA LEU A 238 12.76 29.46 -31.54
C LEU A 238 11.85 30.18 -30.53
N GLY A 239 11.61 29.55 -29.37
CA GLY A 239 10.77 30.13 -28.30
C GLY A 239 9.28 30.24 -28.60
N LYS A 240 8.82 29.91 -29.81
CA LYS A 240 7.41 29.99 -30.25
C LYS A 240 6.97 28.71 -30.97
N ASN A 241 5.68 28.40 -30.92
CA ASN A 241 5.10 27.29 -31.69
C ASN A 241 4.84 27.73 -33.14
N PRO A 242 4.96 26.82 -34.12
CA PRO A 242 4.55 27.11 -35.50
C PRO A 242 3.04 27.38 -35.53
N ALA A 243 2.62 28.37 -36.31
CA ALA A 243 1.22 28.84 -36.35
C ALA A 243 0.28 27.89 -37.10
N ASP A 244 0.83 27.11 -38.04
CA ASP A 244 0.13 26.27 -39.00
C ASP A 244 -0.04 24.81 -38.54
N ARG A 245 0.74 24.35 -37.55
CA ARG A 245 0.77 22.93 -37.16
C ARG A 245 1.08 22.71 -35.68
N LYS A 246 0.72 21.53 -35.17
CA LYS A 246 0.93 21.14 -33.76
C LYS A 246 2.11 20.18 -33.62
N ILE A 247 3.07 20.54 -32.76
CA ILE A 247 4.22 19.68 -32.41
C ILE A 247 3.88 18.84 -31.18
N LYS A 248 3.94 17.51 -31.35
CA LYS A 248 3.41 16.55 -30.35
C LYS A 248 4.37 16.23 -29.21
N GLY A 249 5.68 16.45 -29.39
CA GLY A 249 6.67 16.12 -28.38
C GLY A 249 7.90 17.02 -28.39
N VAL A 250 8.63 16.92 -27.28
CA VAL A 250 9.86 17.64 -27.03
C VAL A 250 10.93 16.62 -26.60
N ILE A 251 12.09 16.67 -27.23
CA ILE A 251 13.24 15.81 -26.93
C ILE A 251 14.45 16.64 -26.54
N HIS A 252 15.35 16.07 -25.74
CA HIS A 252 16.62 16.71 -25.41
C HIS A 252 17.68 16.35 -26.46
N TRP A 253 18.74 17.15 -26.49
CA TRP A 253 19.79 17.07 -27.50
C TRP A 253 21.06 17.73 -26.97
N VAL A 254 22.20 17.48 -27.63
CA VAL A 254 23.46 18.21 -27.42
C VAL A 254 24.17 18.41 -28.76
N SER A 255 24.93 19.49 -28.94
CA SER A 255 25.73 19.70 -30.18
C SER A 255 26.91 18.73 -30.26
N CYS A 256 27.15 18.11 -31.42
CA CYS A 256 28.18 17.08 -31.57
C CYS A 256 29.60 17.57 -31.23
N GLU A 257 29.99 18.72 -31.76
CA GLU A 257 31.35 19.25 -31.58
C GLU A 257 31.59 19.91 -30.22
N GLN A 258 30.56 20.53 -29.65
CA GLN A 258 30.69 21.28 -28.39
C GLN A 258 30.26 20.47 -27.16
N ALA A 259 29.65 19.29 -27.33
CA ALA A 259 29.30 18.44 -26.20
C ALA A 259 30.54 17.93 -25.48
N HIS A 260 30.40 17.78 -24.16
CA HIS A 260 31.45 17.27 -23.30
C HIS A 260 31.26 15.76 -23.10
N PRO A 261 32.25 14.92 -23.47
CA PRO A 261 32.14 13.47 -23.33
C PRO A 261 32.29 13.05 -21.86
N VAL A 262 31.40 12.16 -21.41
CA VAL A 262 31.39 11.65 -20.03
C VAL A 262 31.00 10.18 -19.99
N THR A 263 31.44 9.49 -18.94
CA THR A 263 30.96 8.14 -18.63
C THR A 263 29.73 8.23 -17.72
N ILE A 264 28.67 7.47 -18.02
CA ILE A 264 27.47 7.37 -17.19
C ILE A 264 27.40 5.99 -16.55
N TYR A 265 27.31 5.97 -15.23
CA TYR A 265 27.01 4.79 -14.44
C TYR A 265 25.50 4.75 -14.14
N GLN A 266 24.76 3.93 -14.88
CA GLN A 266 23.34 3.69 -14.68
C GLN A 266 23.16 2.64 -13.59
N PHE A 267 23.00 3.10 -12.36
CA PHE A 267 22.68 2.20 -11.26
C PHE A 267 21.18 1.90 -11.19
N ASP A 268 20.86 0.68 -10.76
CA ASP A 268 19.50 0.22 -10.46
C ASP A 268 19.44 -0.48 -9.09
N ARG A 269 18.26 -0.98 -8.70
CA ARG A 269 18.08 -1.75 -7.46
C ARG A 269 18.94 -3.02 -7.49
N LEU A 270 19.57 -3.35 -6.36
CA LEU A 270 20.54 -4.45 -6.28
C LEU A 270 19.89 -5.84 -6.36
N PHE A 271 18.61 -5.96 -5.98
CA PHE A 271 17.87 -7.21 -6.00
C PHE A 271 16.55 -7.08 -6.77
N ASN A 272 16.21 -8.11 -7.53
CA ASN A 272 14.95 -8.20 -8.26
C ASN A 272 13.77 -8.54 -7.34
N ASP A 273 14.02 -9.31 -6.28
CA ASP A 273 13.01 -9.70 -5.31
C ASP A 273 12.70 -8.56 -4.32
N ALA A 274 11.43 -8.37 -3.98
CA ALA A 274 10.98 -7.31 -3.07
C ALA A 274 11.39 -7.54 -1.61
N ASN A 275 11.65 -8.78 -1.18
CA ASN A 275 12.16 -9.10 0.15
C ASN A 275 13.22 -10.21 0.06
N PRO A 276 14.44 -9.89 -0.44
CA PRO A 276 15.51 -10.87 -0.59
C PRO A 276 16.04 -11.34 0.76
N ALA A 277 15.82 -10.56 1.83
CA ALA A 277 16.31 -10.85 3.17
C ALA A 277 15.62 -12.08 3.82
N ARG A 278 14.50 -12.58 3.29
CA ARG A 278 13.77 -13.73 3.84
C ARG A 278 14.48 -15.08 3.68
N GLU A 279 15.27 -15.23 2.63
CA GLU A 279 16.00 -16.48 2.34
C GLU A 279 17.45 -16.39 2.86
N GLU A 280 18.04 -17.52 3.23
CA GLU A 280 19.47 -17.59 3.56
C GLU A 280 20.34 -17.33 2.33
N ASP A 281 20.05 -17.98 1.20
CA ASP A 281 20.70 -17.72 -0.08
C ASP A 281 20.05 -16.54 -0.82
N PHE A 282 20.22 -15.33 -0.28
CA PHE A 282 19.64 -14.12 -0.86
C PHE A 282 20.32 -13.66 -2.16
N LEU A 283 21.51 -14.18 -2.47
CA LEU A 283 22.28 -13.81 -3.67
C LEU A 283 21.62 -14.30 -4.96
N GLN A 284 20.78 -15.34 -4.89
CA GLN A 284 19.99 -15.81 -6.03
C GLN A 284 19.06 -14.73 -6.61
N PHE A 285 18.73 -13.70 -5.83
CA PHE A 285 17.84 -12.61 -6.25
C PHE A 285 18.58 -11.39 -6.80
N LEU A 286 19.90 -11.46 -7.01
CA LEU A 286 20.68 -10.34 -7.51
C LEU A 286 20.18 -9.85 -8.87
N ASN A 287 20.10 -8.54 -9.00
CA ASN A 287 19.90 -7.89 -10.28
C ASN A 287 21.26 -7.71 -10.98
N HIS A 288 21.50 -8.53 -12.01
CA HIS A 288 22.71 -8.43 -12.82
C HIS A 288 22.79 -7.13 -13.63
N ASP A 289 21.66 -6.46 -13.87
CA ASP A 289 21.57 -5.15 -14.50
C ASP A 289 21.59 -3.99 -13.49
N SER A 290 21.95 -4.26 -12.22
CA SER A 290 22.03 -3.23 -11.16
C SER A 290 23.06 -2.13 -11.43
N LEU A 291 23.97 -2.34 -12.39
CA LEU A 291 24.89 -1.32 -12.89
C LEU A 291 25.16 -1.54 -14.38
N GLN A 292 24.88 -0.52 -15.19
CA GLN A 292 25.31 -0.43 -16.58
C GLN A 292 26.22 0.78 -16.76
N VAL A 293 27.23 0.67 -17.61
CA VAL A 293 28.22 1.73 -17.83
C VAL A 293 28.30 2.02 -19.32
N GLN A 294 28.17 3.28 -19.70
CA GLN A 294 28.20 3.70 -21.11
C GLN A 294 28.82 5.09 -21.28
N GLN A 295 29.34 5.35 -22.48
CA GLN A 295 29.78 6.69 -22.87
C GLN A 295 28.57 7.52 -23.29
N ALA A 296 28.59 8.80 -22.93
CA ALA A 296 27.53 9.76 -23.18
C ALA A 296 28.10 11.14 -23.49
N PHE A 297 27.23 12.05 -23.92
CA PHE A 297 27.59 13.42 -24.26
C PHE A 297 26.68 14.39 -23.53
N CYS A 298 27.26 15.32 -22.76
CA CYS A 298 26.51 16.32 -22.01
C CYS A 298 26.77 17.74 -22.52
N GLU A 299 25.87 18.67 -22.17
CA GLU A 299 26.07 20.09 -22.48
C GLU A 299 27.39 20.63 -21.88
N PRO A 300 28.12 21.54 -22.55
CA PRO A 300 29.45 21.98 -22.11
C PRO A 300 29.48 22.73 -20.78
N SER A 301 28.35 23.29 -20.33
CA SER A 301 28.19 23.85 -18.97
C SER A 301 28.52 22.82 -17.88
N LEU A 302 28.37 21.51 -18.14
CA LEU A 302 28.67 20.45 -17.19
C LEU A 302 30.16 20.07 -17.14
N ALA A 303 31.01 20.61 -18.00
CA ALA A 303 32.42 20.23 -18.06
C ALA A 303 33.18 20.55 -16.77
N LYS A 304 32.77 21.58 -16.02
CA LYS A 304 33.40 22.02 -14.76
C LYS A 304 32.34 22.14 -13.67
N GLN A 305 32.17 21.07 -12.90
CA GLN A 305 31.25 21.00 -11.76
C GLN A 305 31.96 20.33 -10.57
N SER A 306 31.43 20.54 -9.36
CA SER A 306 32.00 19.92 -8.16
C SER A 306 31.61 18.45 -8.05
N LEU A 307 32.48 17.63 -7.44
CA LEU A 307 32.08 16.28 -7.00
C LEU A 307 30.83 16.35 -6.11
N GLU A 308 30.01 15.31 -6.18
CA GLU A 308 28.74 15.20 -5.44
C GLU A 308 27.64 16.21 -5.84
N GLU A 309 27.88 17.11 -6.81
CA GLU A 309 26.83 17.99 -7.33
C GLU A 309 25.81 17.20 -8.16
N VAL A 310 24.52 17.43 -7.94
CA VAL A 310 23.43 16.69 -8.57
C VAL A 310 22.68 17.57 -9.56
N PHE A 311 22.46 17.02 -10.75
CA PHE A 311 21.74 17.65 -11.86
C PHE A 311 20.55 16.79 -12.27
N GLN A 312 19.45 17.42 -12.65
CA GLN A 312 18.42 16.74 -13.42
C GLN A 312 18.81 16.77 -14.90
N PHE A 313 19.15 15.61 -15.46
CA PHE A 313 19.22 15.46 -16.90
C PHE A 313 17.79 15.37 -17.44
N GLU A 314 17.40 16.39 -18.22
CA GLU A 314 16.02 16.55 -18.65
C GLU A 314 15.53 15.29 -19.38
N ARG A 315 14.34 14.80 -19.01
CA ARG A 315 13.71 13.54 -19.49
C ARG A 315 14.37 12.22 -19.07
N LEU A 316 15.56 12.23 -18.46
CA LEU A 316 16.27 11.02 -18.04
C LEU A 316 16.12 10.74 -16.55
N GLY A 317 16.59 11.64 -15.69
CA GLY A 317 16.68 11.41 -14.25
C GLY A 317 17.56 12.42 -13.55
N TYR A 318 17.91 12.11 -12.31
CA TYR A 318 18.87 12.87 -11.53
C TYR A 318 20.22 12.16 -11.53
N TYR A 319 21.29 12.92 -11.74
CA TYR A 319 22.63 12.42 -11.95
C TYR A 319 23.62 13.21 -11.09
N CYS A 320 24.52 12.48 -10.42
CA CYS A 320 25.52 13.03 -9.52
C CYS A 320 26.90 12.99 -10.18
N VAL A 321 27.68 14.06 -10.02
CA VAL A 321 29.09 14.10 -10.46
C VAL A 321 29.90 13.07 -9.65
N ASN A 322 30.39 12.05 -10.34
CA ASN A 322 31.03 10.89 -9.71
C ASN A 322 32.57 10.95 -9.77
N GLN A 323 33.13 11.50 -10.86
CA GLN A 323 34.58 11.54 -11.08
C GLN A 323 34.98 12.83 -11.80
N LEU A 324 36.16 13.33 -11.46
CA LEU A 324 36.85 14.42 -12.15
C LEU A 324 38.18 13.90 -12.71
N ASN A 325 38.58 14.41 -13.88
CA ASN A 325 39.89 14.25 -14.48
C ASN A 325 40.42 15.62 -14.89
N ASN A 326 41.55 16.04 -14.32
CA ASN A 326 42.14 17.37 -14.53
C ASN A 326 41.12 18.51 -14.38
N ASP A 327 40.40 18.51 -13.24
CA ASP A 327 39.34 19.48 -12.89
C ASP A 327 38.15 19.54 -13.87
N LYS A 328 38.03 18.55 -14.75
CA LYS A 328 36.86 18.37 -15.63
C LYS A 328 36.07 17.16 -15.21
N VAL A 329 34.75 17.23 -15.30
CA VAL A 329 33.89 16.09 -15.02
C VAL A 329 34.19 14.98 -16.02
N SER A 330 34.50 13.77 -15.55
CA SER A 330 34.72 12.60 -16.41
C SER A 330 33.59 11.58 -16.33
N ALA A 331 32.83 11.59 -15.23
CA ALA A 331 31.71 10.68 -15.07
C ALA A 331 30.59 11.21 -14.18
N PHE A 332 29.38 10.77 -14.49
CA PHE A 332 28.20 10.88 -13.62
C PHE A 332 27.66 9.50 -13.28
N HIS A 333 26.90 9.40 -12.20
CA HIS A 333 26.05 8.23 -11.96
C HIS A 333 24.60 8.63 -11.74
N ARG A 334 23.66 7.74 -12.08
CA ARG A 334 22.24 7.95 -11.85
C ARG A 334 21.94 7.89 -10.36
N VAL A 335 21.40 8.96 -9.79
CA VAL A 335 20.83 8.99 -8.45
C VAL A 335 19.52 8.22 -8.47
N VAL A 336 18.53 8.72 -9.22
CA VAL A 336 17.18 8.14 -9.37
C VAL A 336 16.58 8.58 -10.72
N GLY A 337 15.73 7.76 -11.34
CA GLY A 337 14.99 8.12 -12.55
C GLY A 337 13.90 9.18 -12.28
N LEU A 338 13.31 9.77 -13.33
CA LEU A 338 12.23 10.76 -13.17
C LEU A 338 10.90 10.17 -12.69
N LYS A 339 10.70 8.88 -12.93
CA LYS A 339 9.49 8.14 -12.56
C LYS A 339 9.91 6.74 -12.15
N ASP A 340 9.10 6.12 -11.30
CA ASP A 340 9.28 4.72 -11.00
C ASP A 340 9.01 3.85 -12.26
N THR A 341 9.99 3.02 -12.59
CA THR A 341 9.92 2.03 -13.67
C THR A 341 9.84 0.60 -13.14
N TRP A 342 10.11 0.38 -11.86
CA TRP A 342 9.93 -0.92 -11.22
C TRP A 342 8.45 -1.26 -11.09
N GLY A 343 7.59 -0.27 -10.82
CA GLY A 343 6.14 -0.41 -10.98
C GLY A 343 5.68 -0.70 -12.43
N LYS A 344 6.53 -0.54 -13.45
CA LYS A 344 6.21 -0.89 -14.86
C LYS A 344 6.66 -2.28 -15.28
N TRP A 345 7.65 -2.89 -14.63
CA TRP A 345 7.93 -4.32 -14.76
C TRP A 345 6.88 -5.16 -14.01
N VAL A 346 6.12 -4.51 -13.11
CA VAL A 346 4.81 -4.95 -12.63
C VAL A 346 3.70 -4.48 -13.60
N LYS A 347 3.86 -4.78 -14.90
CA LYS A 347 2.77 -4.75 -15.90
C LYS A 347 2.28 -6.15 -16.28
N GLY A 348 2.32 -7.08 -15.34
CA GLY A 348 1.04 -7.69 -14.96
C GLY A 348 0.50 -6.80 -13.87
N ALA A 349 -0.76 -6.34 -13.97
CA ALA A 349 -1.44 -5.58 -12.92
C ALA A 349 -0.92 -6.01 -11.55
N GLY A 350 -0.35 -5.10 -10.75
CA GLY A 350 0.11 -5.42 -9.42
C GLY A 350 -0.98 -6.21 -8.73
N MET A 351 -0.74 -7.50 -8.56
CA MET A 351 -1.81 -8.44 -8.24
C MET A 351 -2.27 -8.03 -6.85
N LEU A 352 -3.48 -7.44 -6.78
CA LEU A 352 -4.05 -7.01 -5.51
C LEU A 352 -3.96 -8.20 -4.57
N ASN A 353 -3.33 -8.05 -3.42
CA ASN A 353 -3.22 -9.13 -2.46
C ASN A 353 -4.03 -8.77 -1.22
N LEU A 354 -4.89 -9.68 -0.77
CA LEU A 354 -5.67 -9.54 0.46
C LEU A 354 -5.12 -10.48 1.52
N TYR A 355 -5.10 -10.04 2.78
CA TYR A 355 -4.91 -10.97 3.89
C TYR A 355 -6.24 -11.69 4.15
N ASN A 356 -6.30 -12.97 3.83
CA ASN A 356 -7.50 -13.78 3.97
C ASN A 356 -7.52 -14.43 5.35
N SER A 357 -8.45 -14.02 6.20
CA SER A 357 -8.57 -14.52 7.58
C SER A 357 -8.87 -16.02 7.63
N LEU A 358 -9.54 -16.53 6.60
CA LEU A 358 -9.84 -17.95 6.46
C LEU A 358 -8.56 -18.79 6.29
N THR A 359 -7.57 -18.31 5.53
CA THR A 359 -6.34 -19.06 5.25
C THR A 359 -5.12 -18.56 6.05
N ARG A 360 -5.26 -17.40 6.73
CA ARG A 360 -4.21 -16.66 7.45
C ARG A 360 -3.02 -16.26 6.58
N LYS A 361 -3.25 -16.09 5.27
CA LYS A 361 -2.21 -15.75 4.30
C LYS A 361 -2.56 -14.48 3.55
N LYS A 362 -1.52 -13.76 3.12
CA LYS A 362 -1.65 -12.73 2.10
C LYS A 362 -1.69 -13.43 0.75
N GLU A 363 -2.83 -13.35 0.08
CA GLU A 363 -3.13 -14.10 -1.13
C GLU A 363 -3.48 -13.17 -2.28
N PRO A 364 -3.14 -13.57 -3.51
CA PRO A 364 -3.65 -12.92 -4.70
C PRO A 364 -5.17 -12.83 -4.71
N PHE A 365 -5.69 -11.64 -4.86
CA PHE A 365 -7.11 -11.37 -5.08
C PHE A 365 -7.45 -11.67 -6.52
N LYS A 366 -8.40 -12.59 -6.69
CA LYS A 366 -8.99 -12.95 -7.97
C LYS A 366 -10.51 -12.84 -7.84
N PRO A 367 -11.14 -11.85 -8.47
CA PRO A 367 -12.59 -11.74 -8.43
C PRO A 367 -13.24 -12.94 -9.15
N MET A 368 -14.42 -13.33 -8.71
CA MET A 368 -15.26 -14.36 -9.33
C MET A 368 -15.63 -13.99 -10.75
N GLN A 369 -15.93 -12.71 -10.97
CA GLN A 369 -16.22 -12.14 -12.28
C GLN A 369 -15.18 -11.06 -12.60
N PRO A 370 -14.42 -11.17 -13.72
CA PRO A 370 -13.41 -10.17 -14.06
C PRO A 370 -13.98 -8.75 -14.06
N GLY A 371 -13.35 -7.86 -13.28
CA GLY A 371 -13.75 -6.45 -13.18
C GLY A 371 -14.90 -6.14 -12.22
N LYS A 372 -15.57 -7.15 -11.65
CA LYS A 372 -16.68 -6.97 -10.70
C LYS A 372 -16.35 -7.58 -9.33
N ILE A 373 -16.82 -6.94 -8.27
CA ILE A 373 -16.61 -7.41 -6.90
C ILE A 373 -17.92 -7.31 -6.11
N GLY A 374 -18.41 -8.42 -5.59
CA GLY A 374 -19.46 -8.47 -4.58
C GLY A 374 -18.84 -8.47 -3.17
N MET A 375 -19.11 -7.43 -2.37
CA MET A 375 -18.60 -7.31 -1.01
C MET A 375 -19.74 -7.16 -0.02
N TYR A 376 -19.83 -8.09 0.95
CA TYR A 376 -20.74 -7.97 2.08
C TYR A 376 -19.95 -7.68 3.36
N VAL A 377 -20.33 -6.64 4.11
CA VAL A 377 -19.72 -6.30 5.40
C VAL A 377 -20.79 -6.35 6.47
N CYS A 378 -20.58 -7.19 7.49
CA CYS A 378 -21.49 -7.27 8.61
C CYS A 378 -21.56 -5.91 9.34
N GLY A 379 -22.76 -5.34 9.37
CA GLY A 379 -23.04 -4.04 9.95
C GLY A 379 -23.34 -4.12 11.44
N ILE A 380 -24.10 -3.14 11.94
CA ILE A 380 -24.28 -2.96 13.38
C ILE A 380 -25.68 -3.34 13.86
N THR A 381 -25.76 -3.80 15.10
CA THR A 381 -27.01 -3.88 15.86
C THR A 381 -27.37 -2.52 16.43
N VAL A 382 -28.47 -1.93 15.97
CA VAL A 382 -28.85 -0.52 16.23
C VAL A 382 -29.66 -0.34 17.53
N TYR A 383 -29.09 -0.79 18.66
CA TYR A 383 -29.69 -0.62 19.99
C TYR A 383 -29.15 0.60 20.77
N ASP A 384 -28.10 1.24 20.28
CA ASP A 384 -27.39 2.35 20.94
C ASP A 384 -26.59 3.19 19.91
N ARG A 385 -26.00 4.31 20.35
CA ARG A 385 -25.12 5.14 19.49
C ARG A 385 -23.85 4.41 19.08
N CYS A 386 -23.30 4.80 17.92
CA CYS A 386 -22.02 4.29 17.43
C CYS A 386 -20.87 4.66 18.38
N HIS A 387 -20.03 3.69 18.69
CA HIS A 387 -18.77 3.89 19.39
C HIS A 387 -17.60 3.78 18.43
N LEU A 388 -16.38 4.08 18.91
CA LEU A 388 -15.18 4.11 18.09
C LEU A 388 -14.90 2.79 17.34
N GLY A 389 -15.21 1.64 17.95
CA GLY A 389 -15.15 0.33 17.27
C GLY A 389 -16.01 0.24 16.01
N HIS A 390 -17.25 0.74 16.03
CA HIS A 390 -18.10 0.79 14.84
C HIS A 390 -17.50 1.72 13.77
N ALA A 391 -17.02 2.90 14.18
CA ALA A 391 -16.37 3.82 13.26
C ALA A 391 -15.13 3.19 12.61
N ARG A 392 -14.33 2.42 13.34
CA ARG A 392 -13.17 1.70 12.79
C ARG A 392 -13.55 0.75 11.68
N SER A 393 -14.53 -0.12 11.91
CA SER A 393 -15.00 -1.02 10.87
C SER A 393 -15.50 -0.24 9.65
N MET A 394 -16.38 0.75 9.87
CA MET A 394 -16.97 1.53 8.78
C MET A 394 -15.93 2.31 7.96
N VAL A 395 -14.95 2.96 8.60
CA VAL A 395 -13.88 3.69 7.92
C VAL A 395 -12.97 2.75 7.12
N CYS A 396 -12.55 1.63 7.72
CA CYS A 396 -11.69 0.66 7.03
C CYS A 396 -12.33 0.13 5.75
N PHE A 397 -13.60 -0.28 5.82
CA PHE A 397 -14.30 -0.81 4.64
C PHE A 397 -14.64 0.28 3.61
N ASP A 398 -14.92 1.52 4.02
CA ASP A 398 -15.06 2.65 3.09
C ASP A 398 -13.75 2.91 2.31
N VAL A 399 -12.60 2.91 2.99
CA VAL A 399 -11.30 3.05 2.33
C VAL A 399 -11.04 1.90 1.36
N ILE A 400 -11.32 0.65 1.76
CA ILE A 400 -11.16 -0.53 0.89
C ILE A 400 -12.04 -0.39 -0.35
N VAL A 401 -13.32 -0.06 -0.20
CA VAL A 401 -14.26 0.08 -1.32
C VAL A 401 -13.81 1.19 -2.28
N ARG A 402 -13.41 2.35 -1.76
CA ARG A 402 -12.89 3.45 -2.58
C ARG A 402 -11.61 3.08 -3.30
N PHE A 403 -10.71 2.36 -2.64
CA PHE A 403 -9.50 1.85 -3.26
C PHE A 403 -9.80 0.87 -4.39
N LEU A 404 -10.67 -0.12 -4.17
CA LEU A 404 -11.08 -1.08 -5.21
C LEU A 404 -11.72 -0.37 -6.42
N ARG A 405 -12.59 0.61 -6.17
CA ARG A 405 -13.18 1.44 -7.22
C ARG A 405 -12.13 2.27 -7.96
N SER A 406 -11.14 2.82 -7.27
CA SER A 406 -10.05 3.58 -7.90
C SER A 406 -9.12 2.72 -8.75
N GLN A 407 -9.06 1.40 -8.47
CA GLN A 407 -8.37 0.42 -9.31
C GLN A 407 -9.18 -0.01 -10.55
N GLY A 408 -10.39 0.52 -10.74
CA GLY A 408 -11.25 0.26 -11.89
C GLY A 408 -12.22 -0.92 -11.73
N TYR A 409 -12.39 -1.45 -10.52
CA TYR A 409 -13.42 -2.46 -10.25
C TYR A 409 -14.82 -1.85 -10.08
N GLU A 410 -15.82 -2.52 -10.64
CA GLU A 410 -17.24 -2.31 -10.31
C GLU A 410 -17.55 -3.06 -9.00
N VAL A 411 -17.63 -2.32 -7.89
CA VAL A 411 -17.86 -2.89 -6.55
C VAL A 411 -19.33 -2.72 -6.17
N THR A 412 -20.02 -3.84 -5.90
CA THR A 412 -21.31 -3.86 -5.20
C THR A 412 -21.05 -4.07 -3.72
N TYR A 413 -21.15 -2.98 -2.95
CA TYR A 413 -20.91 -2.96 -1.51
C TYR A 413 -22.23 -3.04 -0.73
N VAL A 414 -22.42 -4.14 -0.02
CA VAL A 414 -23.56 -4.41 0.86
C VAL A 414 -23.12 -4.30 2.31
N ARG A 415 -23.86 -3.57 3.13
CA ARG A 415 -23.68 -3.53 4.59
C ARG A 415 -25.04 -3.58 5.26
N ASN A 416 -25.33 -4.61 6.04
CA ASN A 416 -26.64 -4.75 6.68
C ASN A 416 -26.82 -3.86 7.91
N ILE A 417 -28.06 -3.80 8.40
CA ILE A 417 -28.42 -3.31 9.72
C ILE A 417 -29.22 -4.39 10.44
N THR A 418 -28.76 -4.77 11.63
CA THR A 418 -29.53 -5.64 12.53
C THR A 418 -30.49 -4.77 13.35
N ASP A 419 -31.76 -4.78 12.96
CA ASP A 419 -32.85 -4.03 13.58
C ASP A 419 -33.78 -4.92 14.44
N ILE A 420 -33.38 -6.16 14.70
CA ILE A 420 -34.03 -7.08 15.65
C ILE A 420 -32.99 -7.90 16.41
N ASP A 421 -32.97 -7.80 17.75
CA ASP A 421 -32.09 -8.57 18.64
C ASP A 421 -32.60 -8.47 20.09
N ASP A 422 -32.16 -9.37 20.97
CA ASP A 422 -32.47 -9.33 22.41
C ASP A 422 -32.10 -7.96 23.02
N LYS A 423 -30.96 -7.37 22.64
CA LYS A 423 -30.52 -6.06 23.16
C LYS A 423 -31.44 -4.91 22.72
N ILE A 424 -32.00 -5.00 21.51
CA ILE A 424 -32.96 -4.02 20.99
C ILE A 424 -34.26 -4.11 21.78
N ILE A 425 -34.78 -5.33 21.98
CA ILE A 425 -36.02 -5.57 22.73
C ILE A 425 -35.88 -5.09 24.18
N VAL A 426 -34.80 -5.47 24.87
CA VAL A 426 -34.52 -5.04 26.24
C VAL A 426 -34.46 -3.51 26.31
N ARG A 427 -33.71 -2.86 25.41
CA ARG A 427 -33.58 -1.40 25.42
C ARG A 427 -34.88 -0.67 25.08
N ALA A 428 -35.69 -1.20 24.16
CA ALA A 428 -36.98 -0.64 23.80
C ALA A 428 -37.93 -0.68 25.01
N ASN A 429 -37.97 -1.81 25.71
CA ASN A 429 -38.76 -2.00 26.93
C ASN A 429 -38.28 -1.07 28.06
N GLU A 430 -36.97 -0.96 28.31
CA GLU A 430 -36.39 -0.03 29.29
C GLU A 430 -36.79 1.43 29.03
N ARG A 431 -36.94 1.81 27.76
CA ARG A 431 -37.28 3.17 27.33
C ARG A 431 -38.77 3.41 27.13
N GLY A 432 -39.60 2.37 27.22
CA GLY A 432 -41.04 2.46 26.95
C GLY A 432 -41.39 2.89 25.52
N VAL A 433 -40.57 2.51 24.52
CA VAL A 433 -40.79 2.83 23.10
C VAL A 433 -40.88 1.56 22.26
N SER A 434 -41.45 1.63 21.06
CA SER A 434 -41.45 0.48 20.15
C SER A 434 -40.04 0.17 19.61
N ILE A 435 -39.81 -1.07 19.19
CA ILE A 435 -38.54 -1.45 18.54
C ILE A 435 -38.28 -0.63 17.27
N ASN A 436 -39.33 -0.28 16.52
CA ASN A 436 -39.24 0.48 15.28
C ASN A 436 -38.82 1.93 15.55
N ASP A 437 -39.36 2.54 16.60
CA ASP A 437 -38.97 3.89 17.02
C ASP A 437 -37.51 3.91 17.50
N LEU A 438 -37.12 2.92 18.31
CA LEU A 438 -35.76 2.79 18.82
C LEU A 438 -34.74 2.63 17.68
N THR A 439 -34.98 1.68 16.79
CA THR A 439 -34.07 1.36 15.69
C THR A 439 -34.03 2.50 14.67
N SER A 440 -35.16 3.10 14.31
CA SER A 440 -35.18 4.28 13.41
C SER A 440 -34.36 5.44 13.98
N GLN A 441 -34.45 5.69 15.29
CA GLN A 441 -33.64 6.70 15.96
C GLN A 441 -32.13 6.41 15.83
N TYR A 442 -31.70 5.18 16.11
CA TYR A 442 -30.27 4.83 16.10
C TYR A 442 -29.71 4.59 14.71
N ILE A 443 -30.53 4.18 13.73
CA ILE A 443 -30.16 4.16 12.31
C ILE A 443 -29.85 5.58 11.85
N LYS A 444 -30.73 6.54 12.14
CA LYS A 444 -30.47 7.94 11.84
C LYS A 444 -29.18 8.43 12.52
N ALA A 445 -28.99 8.10 13.80
CA ALA A 445 -27.77 8.49 14.52
C ALA A 445 -26.50 7.87 13.91
N MET A 446 -26.56 6.60 13.49
CA MET A 446 -25.46 5.93 12.77
C MET A 446 -25.13 6.64 11.46
N HIS A 447 -26.14 7.01 10.66
CA HIS A 447 -25.95 7.74 9.42
C HIS A 447 -25.39 9.14 9.64
N ASP A 448 -25.88 9.86 10.66
CA ASP A 448 -25.35 11.17 11.06
C ASP A 448 -23.84 11.04 11.43
N ASP A 449 -23.48 10.03 12.24
CA ASP A 449 -22.09 9.78 12.65
C ASP A 449 -21.20 9.36 11.45
N ALA A 450 -21.70 8.53 10.54
CA ALA A 450 -20.98 8.13 9.32
C ALA A 450 -20.72 9.32 8.38
N SER A 451 -21.73 10.18 8.19
CA SER A 451 -21.60 11.41 7.39
C SER A 451 -20.60 12.37 8.00
N ALA A 452 -20.57 12.52 9.33
CA ALA A 452 -19.61 13.36 10.02
C ALA A 452 -18.16 12.87 9.86
N LEU A 453 -17.97 11.56 9.65
CA LEU A 453 -16.68 10.94 9.34
C LEU A 453 -16.35 10.90 7.84
N ASN A 454 -17.18 11.51 6.99
CA ASN A 454 -17.06 11.48 5.53
C ASN A 454 -17.03 10.05 4.95
N ILE A 455 -17.78 9.14 5.55
CA ILE A 455 -17.95 7.74 5.10
C ILE A 455 -19.07 7.72 4.05
N LEU A 456 -18.84 7.08 2.90
CA LEU A 456 -19.89 6.93 1.89
C LEU A 456 -20.89 5.84 2.31
N PRO A 457 -22.18 5.98 1.95
CA PRO A 457 -23.15 4.92 2.17
C PRO A 457 -22.79 3.66 1.37
N PRO A 458 -23.18 2.46 1.84
CA PRO A 458 -23.13 1.26 1.03
C PRO A 458 -24.05 1.39 -0.19
N ASP A 459 -23.83 0.58 -1.22
CA ASP A 459 -24.71 0.54 -2.39
C ASP A 459 -26.07 -0.09 -2.03
N ILE A 460 -26.05 -1.05 -1.09
CA ILE A 460 -27.23 -1.74 -0.57
C ILE A 460 -27.12 -1.85 0.95
N GLU A 461 -28.18 -1.48 1.67
CA GLU A 461 -28.23 -1.49 3.14
C GLU A 461 -29.45 -2.30 3.65
N PRO A 462 -29.41 -3.65 3.57
CA PRO A 462 -30.54 -4.48 3.94
C PRO A 462 -30.77 -4.48 5.45
N ARG A 463 -32.03 -4.62 5.87
CA ARG A 463 -32.42 -4.77 7.28
C ARG A 463 -32.88 -6.19 7.56
N ALA A 464 -32.55 -6.71 8.74
CA ALA A 464 -32.94 -8.05 9.15
C ALA A 464 -34.46 -8.26 9.14
N THR A 465 -35.24 -7.30 9.66
CA THR A 465 -36.72 -7.36 9.63
C THR A 465 -37.31 -7.31 8.22
N GLY A 466 -36.57 -6.77 7.24
CA GLY A 466 -36.96 -6.76 5.82
C GLY A 466 -36.72 -8.08 5.10
N HIS A 467 -36.03 -9.04 5.72
CA HIS A 467 -35.58 -10.29 5.10
C HIS A 467 -36.11 -11.55 5.80
N ILE A 468 -37.18 -11.44 6.58
CA ILE A 468 -37.76 -12.56 7.34
C ILE A 468 -38.10 -13.75 6.43
N ASP A 469 -38.69 -13.51 5.26
CA ASP A 469 -39.02 -14.59 4.32
C ASP A 469 -37.76 -15.32 3.82
N SER A 470 -36.69 -14.59 3.53
CA SER A 470 -35.40 -15.17 3.13
C SER A 470 -34.78 -15.98 4.26
N ILE A 471 -34.89 -15.50 5.49
CA ILE A 471 -34.41 -16.19 6.69
C ILE A 471 -35.20 -17.50 6.90
N ILE A 472 -36.53 -17.46 6.88
CA ILE A 472 -37.37 -18.65 7.05
C ILE A 472 -37.05 -19.69 5.97
N LYS A 473 -36.89 -19.28 4.71
CA LYS A 473 -36.49 -20.17 3.61
C LYS A 473 -35.12 -20.82 3.85
N LEU A 474 -34.14 -20.05 4.32
CA LEU A 474 -32.81 -20.58 4.62
C LEU A 474 -32.84 -21.59 5.77
N ILE A 475 -33.58 -21.29 6.85
CA ILE A 475 -33.75 -22.22 7.98
C ILE A 475 -34.49 -23.49 7.55
N GLN A 476 -35.56 -23.37 6.74
CA GLN A 476 -36.25 -24.54 6.22
C GLN A 476 -35.32 -25.41 5.39
N ARG A 477 -34.51 -24.81 4.52
CA ARG A 477 -33.50 -25.54 3.75
C ARG A 477 -32.50 -26.28 4.64
N LEU A 478 -32.08 -25.68 5.75
CA LEU A 478 -31.17 -26.32 6.73
C LEU A 478 -31.83 -27.47 7.49
N ILE A 479 -33.13 -27.40 7.76
CA ILE A 479 -33.88 -28.52 8.33
C ILE A 479 -34.00 -29.65 7.31
N ASP A 480 -34.37 -29.31 6.07
CA ASP A 480 -34.55 -30.27 4.98
C ASP A 480 -33.24 -31.02 4.63
N THR A 481 -32.09 -30.44 4.97
CA THR A 481 -30.75 -31.02 4.76
C THR A 481 -30.10 -31.55 6.05
N ASP A 482 -30.88 -31.78 7.12
CA ASP A 482 -30.43 -32.36 8.40
C ASP A 482 -29.31 -31.57 9.11
N HIS A 483 -29.22 -30.26 8.85
CA HIS A 483 -28.28 -29.34 9.50
C HIS A 483 -28.92 -28.50 10.62
N ALA A 484 -30.25 -28.52 10.74
CA ALA A 484 -30.99 -27.84 11.80
C ALA A 484 -32.14 -28.70 12.33
N TYR A 485 -32.61 -28.41 13.54
CA TYR A 485 -33.71 -29.11 14.18
C TYR A 485 -34.55 -28.18 15.05
N VAL A 486 -35.81 -28.52 15.26
CA VAL A 486 -36.67 -27.86 16.26
C VAL A 486 -36.40 -28.50 17.62
N SER A 487 -36.01 -27.70 18.61
CA SER A 487 -35.78 -28.15 20.00
C SER A 487 -37.09 -28.23 20.80
N ASP A 488 -37.04 -28.89 21.96
CA ASP A 488 -38.21 -29.13 22.81
C ASP A 488 -38.89 -27.83 23.31
N ASN A 489 -38.13 -26.73 23.41
CA ASN A 489 -38.67 -25.41 23.76
C ASN A 489 -39.34 -24.69 22.57
N GLY A 490 -39.23 -25.25 21.36
CA GLY A 490 -39.76 -24.72 20.10
C GLY A 490 -38.86 -23.72 19.38
N ASP A 491 -37.63 -23.52 19.85
CA ASP A 491 -36.60 -22.84 19.05
C ASP A 491 -36.16 -23.73 17.88
N VAL A 492 -35.61 -23.13 16.83
CA VAL A 492 -34.88 -23.86 15.79
C VAL A 492 -33.40 -23.66 16.01
N CYS A 493 -32.67 -24.76 16.19
CA CYS A 493 -31.23 -24.76 16.44
C CYS A 493 -30.46 -25.32 15.24
N TYR A 494 -29.30 -24.74 14.95
CA TYR A 494 -28.32 -25.31 14.05
C TYR A 494 -27.53 -26.40 14.76
N GLN A 495 -27.37 -27.56 14.12
CA GLN A 495 -26.61 -28.68 14.64
C GLN A 495 -25.14 -28.56 14.23
N VAL A 496 -24.26 -28.08 15.11
CA VAL A 496 -22.86 -27.77 14.75
C VAL A 496 -22.11 -29.01 14.22
N ASP A 497 -22.31 -30.16 14.85
CA ASP A 497 -21.64 -31.42 14.48
C ASP A 497 -22.02 -31.93 13.08
N SER A 498 -23.09 -31.42 12.48
CA SER A 498 -23.48 -31.76 11.11
C SER A 498 -22.55 -31.14 10.06
N PHE A 499 -21.77 -30.10 10.42
CA PHE A 499 -20.88 -29.38 9.51
C PHE A 499 -19.41 -29.65 9.85
N LYS A 500 -18.79 -30.54 9.06
CA LYS A 500 -17.43 -31.06 9.33
C LYS A 500 -16.34 -29.99 9.43
N ASN A 501 -16.50 -28.85 8.76
CA ASN A 501 -15.49 -27.79 8.69
C ASN A 501 -15.77 -26.65 9.68
N TYR A 502 -16.58 -26.86 10.70
CA TYR A 502 -16.86 -25.84 11.71
C TYR A 502 -15.58 -25.48 12.47
N GLY A 503 -15.30 -24.18 12.58
CA GLY A 503 -14.07 -23.66 13.17
C GLY A 503 -13.01 -23.27 12.13
N LYS A 504 -13.25 -23.46 10.83
CA LYS A 504 -12.25 -23.19 9.78
C LYS A 504 -11.86 -21.72 9.67
N LEU A 505 -12.74 -20.77 10.01
CA LEU A 505 -12.43 -19.34 9.91
C LEU A 505 -11.70 -18.83 11.15
N SER A 506 -12.12 -19.29 12.31
CA SER A 506 -11.56 -18.94 13.61
C SER A 506 -10.32 -19.77 13.98
N HIS A 507 -10.10 -20.88 13.27
CA HIS A 507 -9.07 -21.91 13.49
C HIS A 507 -9.12 -22.48 14.90
N LYS A 508 -10.35 -22.74 15.37
CA LYS A 508 -10.60 -23.41 16.64
C LYS A 508 -11.03 -24.85 16.36
N ASP A 509 -10.51 -25.79 17.14
CA ASP A 509 -10.96 -27.17 17.09
C ASP A 509 -12.27 -27.36 17.88
N LEU A 510 -13.08 -28.33 17.44
CA LEU A 510 -14.36 -28.66 18.08
C LEU A 510 -14.15 -29.20 19.50
N GLU A 511 -13.07 -29.98 19.72
CA GLU A 511 -12.77 -30.56 21.03
C GLU A 511 -12.49 -29.49 22.11
N GLY A 512 -11.69 -28.48 21.78
CA GLY A 512 -11.37 -27.36 22.66
C GLY A 512 -12.57 -26.46 22.91
N LEU A 513 -13.42 -26.26 21.89
CA LEU A 513 -14.70 -25.55 22.06
C LEU A 513 -15.65 -26.31 23.00
N MET A 514 -15.80 -27.63 22.82
CA MET A 514 -16.58 -28.48 23.72
C MET A 514 -16.03 -28.46 25.15
N ALA A 515 -14.70 -28.51 25.33
CA ALA A 515 -14.08 -28.47 26.66
C ALA A 515 -14.41 -27.19 27.44
N GLY A 516 -14.45 -26.04 26.76
CA GLY A 516 -14.89 -24.77 27.35
C GLY A 516 -16.39 -24.72 27.62
N ALA A 517 -17.20 -25.35 26.78
CA ALA A 517 -18.66 -25.35 26.89
C ALA A 517 -19.23 -26.36 27.91
N ARG A 518 -18.45 -27.38 28.32
CA ARG A 518 -18.85 -28.38 29.35
C ARG A 518 -19.23 -27.79 30.70
N ILE A 519 -18.94 -26.51 30.95
CA ILE A 519 -19.27 -25.79 32.18
C ILE A 519 -20.74 -25.27 32.17
N GLU A 520 -21.34 -25.08 31.00
CA GLU A 520 -22.74 -24.62 30.84
C GLU A 520 -23.60 -25.72 30.20
N VAL A 521 -24.29 -26.53 31.03
CA VAL A 521 -25.26 -27.52 30.52
C VAL A 521 -26.57 -26.81 30.18
N VAL A 522 -26.78 -26.49 28.90
CA VAL A 522 -28.05 -26.00 28.37
C VAL A 522 -28.95 -27.19 28.04
N LYS A 523 -30.09 -27.35 28.73
CA LYS A 523 -30.94 -28.55 28.62
C LYS A 523 -31.71 -28.64 27.31
N GLU A 524 -31.85 -27.51 26.61
CA GLU A 524 -32.76 -27.35 25.47
C GLU A 524 -32.08 -27.65 24.12
N LYS A 525 -30.75 -27.82 24.09
CA LYS A 525 -29.97 -28.08 22.87
C LYS A 525 -29.38 -29.50 22.89
N ARG A 526 -29.27 -30.13 21.71
CA ARG A 526 -28.62 -31.44 21.55
C ARG A 526 -27.12 -31.37 21.84
N SER A 527 -26.47 -30.28 21.49
CA SER A 527 -25.07 -29.99 21.79
C SER A 527 -24.91 -28.59 22.39
N PRO A 528 -23.98 -28.36 23.33
CA PRO A 528 -23.71 -27.03 23.87
C PRO A 528 -23.12 -26.06 22.81
N LEU A 529 -22.60 -26.59 21.69
CA LEU A 529 -22.11 -25.78 20.58
C LEU A 529 -23.24 -25.32 19.64
N ASP A 530 -24.40 -25.98 19.66
CA ASP A 530 -25.52 -25.62 18.81
C ASP A 530 -25.98 -24.19 19.09
N PHE A 531 -26.38 -23.48 18.05
CA PHE A 531 -26.82 -22.09 18.15
C PHE A 531 -28.20 -21.88 17.54
N VAL A 532 -28.93 -20.90 18.06
CA VAL A 532 -30.32 -20.68 17.67
C VAL A 532 -30.39 -19.94 16.34
N LEU A 533 -31.13 -20.52 15.40
CA LEU A 533 -31.50 -19.93 14.10
C LEU A 533 -32.83 -19.18 14.20
N TRP A 534 -33.80 -19.71 14.93
CA TRP A 534 -35.10 -19.10 15.16
C TRP A 534 -35.48 -19.20 16.63
N LYS A 535 -35.75 -18.06 17.28
CA LYS A 535 -36.20 -18.00 18.67
C LYS A 535 -37.71 -17.94 18.69
N LYS A 536 -38.35 -18.87 19.41
CA LYS A 536 -39.79 -18.83 19.66
C LYS A 536 -40.14 -17.57 20.43
N ALA A 537 -41.21 -16.91 20.01
CA ALA A 537 -41.64 -15.65 20.62
C ALA A 537 -42.17 -15.88 22.04
N LYS A 538 -41.74 -15.02 22.97
CA LYS A 538 -42.38 -14.88 24.28
C LYS A 538 -43.51 -13.84 24.19
N PRO A 539 -44.51 -13.89 25.10
CA PRO A 539 -45.58 -12.91 25.11
C PRO A 539 -45.04 -11.47 25.14
N GLY A 540 -45.46 -10.65 24.17
CA GLY A 540 -45.06 -9.25 24.06
C GLY A 540 -43.73 -9.00 23.34
N GLU A 541 -43.00 -10.04 22.92
CA GLU A 541 -41.85 -9.87 22.02
C GLU A 541 -42.29 -9.72 20.55
N PRO A 542 -41.53 -8.99 19.71
CA PRO A 542 -41.74 -8.98 18.27
C PRO A 542 -41.65 -10.39 17.67
N SER A 543 -42.63 -10.76 16.85
CA SER A 543 -42.71 -12.07 16.22
C SER A 543 -43.21 -12.00 14.77
N TRP A 544 -42.86 -13.04 14.02
CA TRP A 544 -43.33 -13.31 12.68
C TRP A 544 -43.81 -14.76 12.58
N PRO A 545 -44.79 -15.06 11.73
CA PRO A 545 -45.25 -16.42 11.48
C PRO A 545 -44.16 -17.21 10.75
N SER A 546 -43.97 -18.47 11.15
CA SER A 546 -43.07 -19.42 10.50
C SER A 546 -43.64 -20.84 10.56
N PRO A 547 -43.10 -21.81 9.77
CA PRO A 547 -43.50 -23.22 9.86
C PRO A 547 -43.35 -23.84 11.26
N TRP A 548 -42.53 -23.25 12.13
CA TRP A 548 -42.24 -23.73 13.48
C TRP A 548 -42.97 -22.91 14.57
N GLY A 549 -43.87 -22.02 14.17
CA GLY A 549 -44.63 -21.12 15.04
C GLY A 549 -44.11 -19.69 15.05
N GLU A 550 -44.79 -18.84 15.83
CA GLU A 550 -44.44 -17.43 16.01
C GLU A 550 -43.06 -17.29 16.65
N GLY A 551 -42.18 -16.51 16.03
CA GLY A 551 -40.83 -16.28 16.54
C GLY A 551 -40.08 -15.20 15.78
N ARG A 552 -38.77 -15.17 15.96
CA ARG A 552 -37.87 -14.18 15.36
C ARG A 552 -36.50 -14.78 15.06
N PRO A 553 -35.73 -14.19 14.14
CA PRO A 553 -34.43 -14.73 13.78
C PRO A 553 -33.43 -14.69 14.95
N GLY A 554 -32.53 -15.66 14.95
CA GLY A 554 -31.28 -15.59 15.70
C GLY A 554 -30.29 -14.62 15.05
N TRP A 555 -29.40 -14.04 15.85
CA TRP A 555 -28.48 -13.00 15.39
C TRP A 555 -27.55 -13.45 14.24
N HIS A 556 -27.25 -14.73 14.11
CA HIS A 556 -26.35 -15.23 13.06
C HIS A 556 -27.05 -15.39 11.71
N ILE A 557 -28.27 -15.92 11.68
CA ILE A 557 -28.93 -16.36 10.44
C ILE A 557 -29.30 -15.21 9.51
N GLU A 558 -29.53 -14.03 10.09
CA GLU A 558 -29.92 -12.83 9.35
C GLU A 558 -28.88 -12.42 8.31
N CYS A 559 -27.58 -12.42 8.68
CA CYS A 559 -26.52 -11.99 7.80
C CYS A 559 -26.31 -12.96 6.63
N SER A 560 -26.40 -14.28 6.88
CA SER A 560 -26.38 -15.26 5.80
C SER A 560 -27.54 -15.09 4.84
N ALA A 561 -28.76 -14.91 5.34
CA ALA A 561 -29.92 -14.73 4.49
C ALA A 561 -29.83 -13.44 3.66
N MET A 562 -29.42 -12.32 4.27
CA MET A 562 -29.25 -11.04 3.58
C MET A 562 -28.12 -11.10 2.54
N ALA A 563 -26.94 -11.61 2.90
CA ALA A 563 -25.83 -11.72 1.96
C ALA A 563 -26.18 -12.63 0.76
N MET A 564 -26.84 -13.77 1.01
CA MET A 564 -27.29 -14.67 -0.05
C MET A 564 -28.37 -14.04 -0.93
N HIS A 565 -29.24 -13.21 -0.37
CA HIS A 565 -30.27 -12.50 -1.12
C HIS A 565 -29.67 -11.44 -2.05
N GLU A 566 -28.75 -10.62 -1.54
CA GLU A 566 -28.21 -9.46 -2.26
C GLU A 566 -27.08 -9.81 -3.24
N LEU A 567 -26.20 -10.77 -2.87
CA LEU A 567 -25.01 -11.11 -3.65
C LEU A 567 -25.03 -12.53 -4.23
N GLY A 568 -26.02 -13.35 -3.85
CA GLY A 568 -26.12 -14.77 -4.22
C GLY A 568 -25.42 -15.71 -3.23
N GLU A 569 -25.54 -17.02 -3.48
CA GLU A 569 -25.05 -18.07 -2.57
C GLU A 569 -23.51 -18.11 -2.37
N GLN A 570 -22.76 -17.42 -3.24
CA GLN A 570 -21.30 -17.26 -3.15
C GLN A 570 -20.90 -15.90 -3.74
N PHE A 571 -20.02 -15.17 -3.05
CA PHE A 571 -19.50 -13.87 -3.48
C PHE A 571 -18.01 -13.69 -3.15
N ASP A 572 -17.44 -12.53 -3.52
CA ASP A 572 -15.99 -12.31 -3.45
C ASP A 572 -15.49 -12.10 -2.03
N ILE A 573 -15.99 -11.09 -1.33
CA ILE A 573 -15.42 -10.61 -0.06
C ILE A 573 -16.49 -10.55 1.03
N HIS A 574 -16.23 -11.20 2.16
CA HIS A 574 -16.96 -10.97 3.42
C HIS A 574 -16.10 -10.19 4.41
N GLY A 575 -16.69 -9.19 5.07
CA GLY A 575 -16.00 -8.27 5.96
C GLY A 575 -16.66 -8.06 7.33
N GLY A 576 -15.87 -7.69 8.33
CA GLY A 576 -16.39 -7.15 9.60
C GLY A 576 -15.30 -6.90 10.63
N GLY A 577 -15.70 -6.64 11.88
CA GLY A 577 -14.76 -6.54 13.01
C GLY A 577 -14.18 -7.90 13.40
N LEU A 578 -12.94 -7.94 13.91
CA LEU A 578 -12.30 -9.18 14.37
C LEU A 578 -13.09 -9.89 15.48
N ASP A 579 -13.87 -9.15 16.26
CA ASP A 579 -14.78 -9.69 17.27
C ASP A 579 -15.94 -10.51 16.67
N LEU A 580 -16.28 -10.30 15.40
CA LEU A 580 -17.30 -11.06 14.69
C LEU A 580 -16.76 -12.36 14.09
N GLN A 581 -15.43 -12.53 13.98
CA GLN A 581 -14.83 -13.74 13.40
C GLN A 581 -15.35 -15.03 14.08
N PHE A 582 -15.46 -14.99 15.41
CA PHE A 582 -16.05 -16.07 16.19
C PHE A 582 -16.96 -15.51 17.30
N PRO A 583 -18.18 -16.04 17.48
CA PRO A 583 -18.78 -17.14 16.71
C PRO A 583 -19.49 -16.66 15.43
N HIS A 584 -19.65 -15.35 15.21
CA HIS A 584 -20.66 -14.85 14.27
C HIS A 584 -20.42 -15.25 12.81
N HIS A 585 -19.28 -14.89 12.24
CA HIS A 585 -18.91 -15.24 10.87
C HIS A 585 -18.62 -16.73 10.68
N GLU A 586 -18.17 -17.43 11.73
CA GLU A 586 -18.04 -18.90 11.72
C GLU A 586 -19.42 -19.57 11.54
N ASN A 587 -20.43 -19.06 12.25
CA ASN A 587 -21.81 -19.53 12.13
C ASN A 587 -22.40 -19.21 10.76
N GLU A 588 -22.08 -18.05 10.18
CA GLU A 588 -22.48 -17.68 8.82
C GLU A 588 -21.92 -18.64 7.77
N ILE A 589 -20.65 -19.01 7.88
CA ILE A 589 -20.05 -20.04 7.04
C ILE A 589 -20.83 -21.35 7.18
N ALA A 590 -21.02 -21.81 8.41
CA ALA A 590 -21.66 -23.10 8.66
C ALA A 590 -23.07 -23.14 8.04
N GLN A 591 -23.91 -22.15 8.36
CA GLN A 591 -25.29 -22.11 7.89
C GLN A 591 -25.41 -21.86 6.37
N SER A 592 -24.54 -21.04 5.77
CA SER A 592 -24.65 -20.74 4.33
C SER A 592 -24.08 -21.86 3.47
N GLU A 593 -22.95 -22.43 3.85
CA GLU A 593 -22.30 -23.50 3.08
C GLU A 593 -23.04 -24.83 3.26
N ALA A 594 -23.57 -25.13 4.45
CA ALA A 594 -24.41 -26.30 4.66
C ALA A 594 -25.71 -26.24 3.85
N ALA A 595 -26.32 -25.05 3.73
CA ALA A 595 -27.49 -24.88 2.89
C ALA A 595 -27.14 -24.97 1.39
N SER A 596 -26.12 -24.24 0.94
CA SER A 596 -25.83 -24.05 -0.49
C SER A 596 -24.96 -25.13 -1.13
N GLY A 597 -24.13 -25.81 -0.35
CA GLY A 597 -23.06 -26.68 -0.85
C GLY A 597 -21.90 -25.94 -1.54
N LYS A 598 -21.88 -24.60 -1.49
CA LYS A 598 -20.85 -23.74 -2.07
C LYS A 598 -20.05 -23.05 -0.97
N ASN A 599 -18.87 -22.54 -1.30
CA ASN A 599 -18.17 -21.63 -0.39
C ASN A 599 -18.98 -20.33 -0.27
N PHE A 600 -19.11 -19.79 0.94
CA PHE A 600 -19.95 -18.61 1.14
C PHE A 600 -19.28 -17.33 0.62
N ALA A 601 -17.99 -17.14 0.93
CA ALA A 601 -17.16 -16.07 0.40
C ALA A 601 -15.74 -16.57 0.11
N ASN A 602 -15.10 -16.04 -0.94
CA ASN A 602 -13.73 -16.43 -1.30
C ASN A 602 -12.68 -15.81 -0.36
N TYR A 603 -12.92 -14.58 0.11
CA TYR A 603 -12.00 -13.82 0.96
C TYR A 603 -12.70 -13.29 2.20
N TRP A 604 -12.09 -13.50 3.37
CA TRP A 604 -12.59 -13.02 4.67
C TRP A 604 -11.68 -11.95 5.25
N LEU A 605 -12.17 -10.72 5.39
CA LEU A 605 -11.40 -9.57 5.87
C LEU A 605 -11.91 -9.15 7.25
N HIS A 606 -11.02 -9.13 8.24
CA HIS A 606 -11.37 -8.69 9.60
C HIS A 606 -10.52 -7.51 10.04
N VAL A 607 -11.17 -6.46 10.54
CA VAL A 607 -10.51 -5.26 11.06
C VAL A 607 -10.12 -5.49 12.52
N GLY A 608 -8.85 -5.25 12.87
CA GLY A 608 -8.32 -5.43 14.21
C GLY A 608 -9.04 -4.58 15.28
N MET A 609 -9.03 -5.05 16.53
CA MET A 609 -9.68 -4.38 17.65
C MET A 609 -8.96 -3.07 18.02
N LEU A 610 -9.72 -2.06 18.45
CA LEU A 610 -9.15 -0.88 19.11
C LEU A 610 -8.75 -1.23 20.54
N GLN A 611 -7.53 -0.86 20.91
CA GLN A 611 -7.04 -0.92 22.29
C GLN A 611 -7.05 0.48 22.88
N VAL A 612 -7.48 0.60 24.14
CA VAL A 612 -7.31 1.81 24.95
C VAL A 612 -6.50 1.40 26.17
N ASN A 613 -5.34 2.03 26.39
CA ASN A 613 -4.42 1.70 27.49
C ASN A 613 -4.02 0.20 27.55
N ASN A 614 -3.72 -0.41 26.39
CA ASN A 614 -3.40 -1.84 26.24
C ASN A 614 -4.51 -2.83 26.63
N GLU A 615 -5.74 -2.37 26.88
CA GLU A 615 -6.89 -3.21 27.13
C GLU A 615 -7.88 -3.18 25.94
N LYS A 616 -8.55 -4.31 25.71
CA LYS A 616 -9.61 -4.43 24.71
C LYS A 616 -10.75 -3.48 25.08
N MET A 617 -11.12 -2.58 24.17
CA MET A 617 -12.29 -1.73 24.35
C MET A 617 -13.56 -2.60 24.42
N ALA A 618 -14.26 -2.59 25.57
CA ALA A 618 -15.52 -3.31 25.75
C ALA A 618 -16.47 -2.55 26.69
N LYS A 619 -17.78 -2.59 26.42
CA LYS A 619 -18.80 -1.95 27.27
C LYS A 619 -18.80 -2.51 28.70
N SER A 620 -18.46 -3.79 28.87
CA SER A 620 -18.44 -4.49 30.17
C SER A 620 -17.40 -3.96 31.16
N VAL A 621 -16.31 -3.35 30.68
CA VAL A 621 -15.25 -2.74 31.50
C VAL A 621 -15.33 -1.21 31.55
N GLY A 622 -16.40 -0.61 30.99
CA GLY A 622 -16.65 0.83 31.05
C GLY A 622 -15.72 1.71 30.19
N ASN A 623 -14.72 1.13 29.52
CA ASN A 623 -13.70 1.85 28.75
C ASN A 623 -14.10 2.06 27.27
N PHE A 624 -15.36 2.43 26.99
CA PHE A 624 -15.85 2.67 25.62
C PHE A 624 -16.05 4.16 25.35
N LEU A 625 -15.57 4.65 24.19
CA LEU A 625 -15.64 6.05 23.81
C LEU A 625 -16.74 6.27 22.75
N LEU A 626 -17.65 7.20 23.03
CA LEU A 626 -18.70 7.65 22.10
C LEU A 626 -18.13 8.68 21.11
N LEU A 627 -18.53 8.58 19.84
CA LEU A 627 -18.03 9.44 18.76
C LEU A 627 -18.32 10.93 19.00
N LYS A 628 -19.52 11.25 19.50
CA LYS A 628 -19.98 12.63 19.68
C LYS A 628 -19.15 13.47 20.64
N THR A 629 -18.46 12.84 21.59
CA THR A 629 -17.68 13.55 22.62
C THR A 629 -16.37 14.14 22.08
N TYR A 630 -15.93 13.76 20.88
CA TYR A 630 -14.55 14.03 20.46
C TYR A 630 -14.39 14.47 19.00
N TYR A 631 -15.45 14.86 18.30
CA TYR A 631 -15.43 15.24 16.88
C TYR A 631 -14.25 16.16 16.48
N ASP A 632 -13.90 17.16 17.31
CA ASP A 632 -12.81 18.10 17.02
C ASP A 632 -11.39 17.54 17.24
N SER A 633 -11.22 16.53 18.09
CA SER A 633 -9.90 15.95 18.42
C SER A 633 -9.61 14.63 17.71
N ILE A 634 -10.64 13.95 17.23
CA ILE A 634 -10.57 12.59 16.69
C ILE A 634 -10.24 12.56 15.20
N ILE A 635 -10.62 13.56 14.39
CA ILE A 635 -10.24 13.56 12.95
C ILE A 635 -8.71 13.50 12.78
N ARG A 636 -7.95 14.18 13.64
CA ARG A 636 -6.47 14.11 13.66
C ARG A 636 -5.91 12.81 14.26
N LYS A 637 -6.62 12.18 15.21
CA LYS A 637 -6.18 10.93 15.86
C LYS A 637 -6.60 9.66 15.13
N LEU A 638 -7.70 9.67 14.37
CA LEU A 638 -8.14 8.55 13.54
C LEU A 638 -7.05 8.23 12.50
N PHE A 639 -6.51 9.25 11.82
CA PHE A 639 -5.41 9.05 10.87
C PHE A 639 -4.16 8.39 11.49
N ALA A 640 -3.90 8.62 12.79
CA ALA A 640 -2.79 8.00 13.53
C ALA A 640 -3.13 6.62 14.15
N ILE A 641 -4.39 6.18 14.09
CA ILE A 641 -4.86 4.87 14.60
C ILE A 641 -5.08 3.88 13.45
N PHE A 642 -5.25 4.37 12.21
CA PHE A 642 -5.45 3.53 11.01
C PHE A 642 -4.22 3.35 10.13
N CYS A 643 -3.23 4.24 10.24
CA CYS A 643 -1.85 4.01 9.75
C CYS A 643 -1.04 3.36 10.87
#